data_AF-A0A507EB59-F1
#
_entry.id   AF-A0A507EB59-F1
#
_cell.length_a   1.000
_cell.length_b   1.000
_cell.length_c   1.000
_cell.angle_alpha   90.00
_cell.angle_beta   90.00
_cell.angle_gamma   90.00
#
_symmetry.space_group_name_H-M   'P 1'
#
loop_
_entity.id
_entity.type
_entity.pdbx_description
1 polymer ?
#
loop_
_entity_poly.entity_id
_entity_poly.type
_entity_poly.pdbx_seq_one_letter_code
_entity_poly.pdbx_strand_id
1 'polypeptide(L)'
;MSTNTSPRRVLRIVATNPTVGKTVPARQKKVTPGLARLLRDLGDLQREPVPGVEVFVDEGDVRRMCVVLTPLSGHYVGIKLHLSVLIPENYPQVSPVVEISTPIPHPNIFGSYICCDILKGRIVKDSKGYIGGYTPAYALQTIFVQLLSFFTADNVEQEYSGRLERRKATDLATLQKMTSHFSCNDCGYGKKAIVSSGASASVNSSERVPSGINDSGYHTPIAAARQACALHVLDRIPDCWDLIADHLTKKDLLSLNKAYPPFSRQVDISALCLRRELRCFYLKVDFKSAILGVGVQTSRIGRNVKITSSFDLLSLDAYTQFKVSEGPWGEGISSFLPLVLNGPHFDRAQSRIEKELMSLGGRGESEPFDPRVVVEVLGKWMNRMVVDLMKDVGAEDTDANSSSSTNKKTILHASEKALTGYCTLLHLLLTLAARYPIITEFAHSKVHRFLRRESGRSKTALPDFGEFLILFALVPGVSWTDASCVLIKELLARNAYWTLTKFPHLAYMEGQVSMLRIRQTFEGGLTGLRLVLFQAYFLRKLVWRDEKQKTHDIATNDVEVNVAVEDDDEGWEKVTARRKKTDAIPSYKADWVKVHLDNLLSASAKTYGFPTAELASELASHARQILQVRSWEEVFTLLSLQDLAPTTTALSNLLKSAVNSSAAKYYHICPYSQDELWFLRYAQEPAACNPDGRPRRQRKVWMGRSFYPDPRTVIRRKADAAKEAAARLAQNTPGYCPICGGPCGV
;
A
#
# COMPACT_ATOMS: atom_id res chain seq x y z
N MET A 1 -40.85 35.74 34.01
CA MET A 1 -41.58 34.52 33.60
C MET A 1 -40.59 33.37 33.56
N SER A 2 -40.53 32.57 34.63
CA SER A 2 -39.69 31.38 34.72
C SER A 2 -40.40 30.23 34.01
N THR A 3 -39.96 29.89 32.80
CA THR A 3 -40.47 28.72 32.10
C THR A 3 -39.87 27.48 32.73
N ASN A 4 -40.69 26.82 33.53
CA ASN A 4 -40.44 25.53 34.17
C ASN A 4 -40.36 24.45 33.06
N THR A 5 -39.21 24.33 32.40
CA THR A 5 -38.95 23.22 31.48
C THR A 5 -38.63 21.98 32.30
N SER A 6 -39.49 20.96 32.22
CA SER A 6 -39.26 19.62 32.76
C SER A 6 -37.86 19.11 32.34
N PRO A 7 -37.15 18.36 33.20
CA PRO A 7 -35.84 17.82 32.85
C PRO A 7 -35.96 16.97 31.58
N ARG A 8 -35.12 17.27 30.57
CA ARG A 8 -35.08 16.48 29.34
C ARG A 8 -34.65 15.06 29.68
N ARG A 9 -35.25 14.07 29.01
CA ARG A 9 -34.79 12.68 29.13
C ARG A 9 -33.50 12.53 28.35
N VAL A 10 -32.54 11.82 28.93
CA VAL A 10 -31.18 11.74 28.41
C VAL A 10 -30.69 10.29 28.50
N LEU A 11 -30.10 9.80 27.42
CA LEU A 11 -29.50 8.48 27.36
C LEU A 11 -28.00 8.58 27.72
N ARG A 12 -27.58 7.86 28.77
CA ARG A 12 -26.20 7.85 29.27
C ARG A 12 -25.42 6.66 28.72
N ILE A 13 -24.27 6.93 28.09
CA ILE A 13 -23.32 5.95 27.57
C ILE A 13 -22.04 6.03 28.43
N VAL A 14 -21.64 4.92 29.07
CA VAL A 14 -20.48 4.83 29.98
C VAL A 14 -19.76 3.50 29.86
N ALA A 15 -18.48 3.46 30.25
CA ALA A 15 -17.65 2.26 30.28
C ALA A 15 -17.93 1.35 31.50
N THR A 16 -19.16 0.85 31.65
CA THR A 16 -19.50 -0.21 32.61
C THR A 16 -20.15 -1.39 31.87
N ASN A 17 -20.02 -2.62 32.39
CA ASN A 17 -20.54 -3.84 31.76
C ASN A 17 -21.94 -3.62 31.16
N PRO A 18 -22.20 -4.06 29.92
CA PRO A 18 -23.42 -3.72 29.19
C PRO A 18 -24.62 -4.35 29.89
N THR A 19 -25.38 -3.56 30.64
CA THR A 19 -26.75 -3.92 31.00
C THR A 19 -27.64 -3.60 29.81
N VAL A 20 -28.27 -4.64 29.28
CA VAL A 20 -29.25 -4.56 28.19
C VAL A 20 -30.44 -3.71 28.67
N GLY A 21 -30.49 -2.46 28.21
CA GLY A 21 -31.54 -1.48 28.51
C GLY A 21 -32.38 -1.16 27.28
N LYS A 22 -33.70 -1.16 27.47
CA LYS A 22 -34.79 -1.23 26.49
C LYS A 22 -34.84 -0.13 25.40
N THR A 23 -35.45 -0.53 24.29
CA THR A 23 -35.83 0.18 23.05
C THR A 23 -36.33 1.62 23.20
N VAL A 24 -35.77 2.52 22.37
CA VAL A 24 -36.21 3.91 22.10
C VAL A 24 -37.50 3.90 21.25
N PRO A 25 -38.51 4.75 21.53
CA PRO A 25 -39.77 4.75 20.79
C PRO A 25 -39.66 5.43 19.42
N ALA A 26 -40.41 4.89 18.46
CA ALA A 26 -40.41 5.28 17.06
C ALA A 26 -41.33 6.49 16.77
N ARG A 27 -40.77 7.53 16.16
CA ARG A 27 -41.46 8.42 15.21
C ARG A 27 -40.57 8.55 13.98
N GLN A 28 -40.94 7.88 12.89
CA GLN A 28 -40.19 7.84 11.62
C GLN A 28 -40.22 9.22 10.93
N LYS A 29 -39.28 10.10 11.30
CA LYS A 29 -38.80 11.14 10.38
C LYS A 29 -37.89 10.47 9.34
N LYS A 30 -37.96 10.89 8.07
CA LYS A 30 -37.00 10.46 7.03
C LYS A 30 -35.58 10.67 7.58
N VAL A 31 -34.83 9.58 7.77
CA VAL A 31 -33.47 9.63 8.29
C VAL A 31 -32.59 10.26 7.19
N THR A 32 -32.14 11.49 7.42
CA THR A 32 -31.12 12.08 6.54
C THR A 32 -29.83 11.27 6.68
N PRO A 33 -29.01 11.07 5.64
CA PRO A 33 -27.86 10.20 5.83
C PRO A 33 -26.76 10.80 6.72
N GLY A 34 -26.76 12.12 6.97
CA GLY A 34 -26.00 12.73 8.06
C GLY A 34 -26.48 12.31 9.45
N LEU A 35 -27.81 12.22 9.65
CA LEU A 35 -28.39 11.59 10.84
C LEU A 35 -28.06 10.09 10.91
N ALA A 36 -28.08 9.36 9.80
CA ALA A 36 -27.69 7.95 9.78
C ALA A 36 -26.21 7.76 10.18
N ARG A 37 -25.32 8.66 9.73
CA ARG A 37 -23.91 8.70 10.13
C ARG A 37 -23.78 8.97 11.64
N LEU A 38 -24.49 9.96 12.17
CA LEU A 38 -24.49 10.25 13.61
C LEU A 38 -24.98 9.05 14.45
N LEU A 39 -26.08 8.41 14.04
CA LEU A 39 -26.63 7.24 14.74
C LEU A 39 -25.64 6.07 14.75
N ARG A 40 -24.85 5.89 13.67
CA ARG A 40 -23.76 4.90 13.64
C ARG A 40 -22.66 5.24 14.64
N ASP A 41 -22.19 6.49 14.67
CA ASP A 41 -21.17 6.93 15.62
C ASP A 41 -21.62 6.77 17.08
N LEU A 42 -22.90 7.06 17.38
CA LEU A 42 -23.50 6.81 18.70
C LEU A 42 -23.60 5.30 19.03
N GLY A 43 -23.97 4.49 18.04
CA GLY A 43 -24.01 3.03 18.19
C GLY A 43 -22.62 2.41 18.42
N ASP A 44 -21.59 2.93 17.74
CA ASP A 44 -20.19 2.53 17.96
C ASP A 44 -19.74 2.93 19.38
N LEU A 45 -20.06 4.14 19.86
CA LEU A 45 -19.79 4.58 21.24
C LEU A 45 -20.50 3.73 22.30
N GLN A 46 -21.73 3.28 22.03
CA GLN A 46 -22.46 2.40 22.93
C GLN A 46 -21.87 0.99 22.97
N ARG A 47 -21.42 0.49 21.82
CA ARG A 47 -20.81 -0.84 21.69
C ARG A 47 -19.42 -0.90 22.28
N GLU A 48 -18.62 0.15 22.08
CA GLU A 48 -17.23 0.25 22.50
C GLU A 48 -17.00 1.56 23.27
N PRO A 49 -17.49 1.64 24.53
CA PRO A 49 -17.38 2.85 25.33
C PRO A 49 -15.92 3.16 25.66
N VAL A 50 -15.59 4.45 25.60
CA VAL A 50 -14.21 4.92 25.82
C VAL A 50 -13.97 5.16 27.32
N PRO A 51 -12.92 4.57 27.93
CA PRO A 51 -12.54 4.88 29.30
C PRO A 51 -12.28 6.37 29.49
N GLY A 52 -12.85 6.96 30.54
CA GLY A 52 -12.74 8.40 30.82
C GLY A 52 -13.65 9.29 29.97
N VAL A 53 -14.58 8.74 29.19
CA VAL A 53 -15.58 9.51 28.43
C VAL A 53 -16.98 9.03 28.79
N GLU A 54 -17.83 9.95 29.26
CA GLU A 54 -19.26 9.70 29.47
C GLU A 54 -20.06 10.56 28.49
N VAL A 55 -21.00 9.97 27.75
CA VAL A 55 -21.82 10.69 26.76
C VAL A 55 -23.28 10.67 27.17
N PHE A 56 -23.93 11.83 27.08
CA PHE A 56 -25.30 12.08 27.51
C PHE A 56 -26.08 12.66 26.33
N VAL A 57 -26.86 11.84 25.63
CA VAL A 57 -27.58 12.25 24.40
C VAL A 57 -28.99 12.73 24.75
N ASP A 58 -29.38 13.89 24.24
CA ASP A 58 -30.76 14.42 24.37
C ASP A 58 -31.74 13.53 23.58
N GLU A 59 -32.73 12.94 24.26
CA GLU A 59 -33.74 12.10 23.61
C GLU A 59 -34.62 12.88 22.63
N GLY A 60 -34.75 14.20 22.80
CA GLY A 60 -35.55 15.07 21.94
C GLY A 60 -34.83 15.50 20.65
N ASP A 61 -33.50 15.58 20.68
CA ASP A 61 -32.66 15.90 19.52
C ASP A 61 -31.27 15.30 19.69
N VAL A 62 -31.04 14.14 19.06
CA VAL A 62 -29.78 13.38 19.17
C VAL A 62 -28.54 14.14 18.67
N ARG A 63 -28.72 15.28 17.98
CA ARG A 63 -27.63 16.19 17.61
C ARG A 63 -27.09 17.00 18.78
N ARG A 64 -27.82 17.06 19.90
CA ARG A 64 -27.42 17.74 21.13
C ARG A 64 -27.02 16.70 22.17
N MET A 65 -25.82 16.84 22.71
CA MET A 65 -25.34 15.96 23.76
C MET A 65 -24.39 16.69 24.70
N CYS A 66 -24.28 16.17 25.92
CA CYS A 66 -23.24 16.54 26.85
C CYS A 66 -22.19 15.43 26.91
N VAL A 67 -20.92 15.80 27.04
CA VAL A 67 -19.80 14.86 27.20
C VAL A 67 -19.05 15.21 28.46
N VAL A 68 -18.79 14.21 29.31
CA VAL A 68 -17.95 14.39 30.51
C VAL A 68 -16.64 13.65 30.27
N LEU A 69 -15.56 14.41 30.17
CA LEU A 69 -14.20 13.87 30.06
C LEU A 69 -13.60 13.76 31.46
N THR A 70 -13.01 12.61 31.77
CA THR A 70 -12.27 12.34 33.00
C THR A 70 -10.87 11.88 32.62
N PRO A 71 -9.88 12.79 32.56
CA PRO A 71 -8.49 12.44 32.26
C PRO A 71 -7.97 11.37 33.23
N LEU A 72 -7.32 10.35 32.69
CA LEU A 72 -6.81 9.21 33.47
C LEU A 72 -5.34 9.39 33.88
N SER A 73 -4.70 10.43 33.36
CA SER A 73 -3.31 10.80 33.63
C SER A 73 -3.09 12.29 33.38
N GLY A 74 -1.90 12.78 33.71
CA GLY A 74 -1.53 14.18 33.53
C GLY A 74 -2.14 15.10 34.59
N HIS A 75 -2.00 16.40 34.36
CA HIS A 75 -2.33 17.43 35.37
C HIS A 75 -3.81 17.48 35.81
N TYR A 76 -4.75 17.13 34.93
CA TYR A 76 -6.18 17.12 35.23
C TYR A 76 -6.71 15.73 35.61
N VAL A 77 -5.83 14.83 36.06
CA VAL A 77 -6.22 13.45 36.40
C VAL A 77 -7.39 13.41 37.38
N GLY A 78 -8.43 12.66 37.03
CA GLY A 78 -9.65 12.50 37.84
C GLY A 78 -10.59 13.70 37.86
N ILE A 79 -10.24 14.83 37.25
CA ILE A 79 -11.14 15.99 37.11
C ILE A 79 -12.21 15.68 36.08
N LYS A 80 -13.47 15.97 36.40
CA LYS A 80 -14.58 15.81 35.47
C LYS A 80 -14.85 17.11 34.72
N LEU A 81 -14.62 17.09 33.41
CA LEU A 81 -14.75 18.22 32.51
C LEU A 81 -16.03 18.04 31.68
N HIS A 82 -17.05 18.85 31.96
CA HIS A 82 -18.30 18.83 31.20
C HIS A 82 -18.19 19.69 29.94
N LEU A 83 -18.60 19.11 28.82
CA LEU A 83 -18.64 19.73 27.50
C LEU A 83 -20.08 19.71 26.95
N SER A 84 -20.46 20.78 26.26
CA SER A 84 -21.64 20.81 25.38
C SER A 84 -21.21 20.51 23.94
N VAL A 85 -21.92 19.59 23.29
CA VAL A 85 -21.64 19.16 21.92
C VAL A 85 -22.88 19.31 21.06
N LEU A 86 -22.73 20.01 19.94
CA LEU A 86 -23.76 20.16 18.92
C LEU A 86 -23.25 19.60 17.58
N ILE A 87 -23.99 18.64 17.03
CA ILE A 87 -23.73 18.05 15.71
C ILE A 87 -24.44 18.87 14.63
N PRO A 88 -23.73 19.40 13.63
CA PRO A 88 -24.33 20.20 12.57
C PRO A 88 -25.19 19.36 11.61
N GLU A 89 -26.08 20.01 10.84
CA GLU A 89 -27.00 19.30 9.93
C GLU A 89 -26.29 18.58 8.78
N ASN A 90 -25.18 19.13 8.32
CA ASN A 90 -24.34 18.59 7.25
C ASN A 90 -23.22 17.67 7.77
N TYR A 91 -23.33 17.15 9.01
CA TYR A 91 -22.41 16.16 9.53
C TYR A 91 -22.33 14.93 8.59
N PRO A 92 -21.13 14.41 8.26
CA PRO A 92 -19.82 14.71 8.83
C PRO A 92 -18.99 15.72 8.01
N GLN A 93 -19.59 16.50 7.10
CA GLN A 93 -18.83 17.47 6.31
C GLN A 93 -18.22 18.58 7.18
N VAL A 94 -18.93 18.97 8.24
CA VAL A 94 -18.51 20.00 9.19
C VAL A 94 -18.33 19.37 10.57
N SER A 95 -17.30 19.86 11.30
CA SER A 95 -16.98 19.41 12.64
C SER A 95 -18.14 19.62 13.62
N PRO A 96 -18.25 18.76 14.64
CA PRO A 96 -19.05 19.07 15.82
C PRO A 96 -18.59 20.39 16.46
N VAL A 97 -19.57 21.18 16.93
CA VAL A 97 -19.29 22.34 17.77
C VAL A 97 -19.17 21.84 19.21
N VAL A 98 -18.01 22.07 19.83
CA VAL A 98 -17.72 21.61 21.19
C VAL A 98 -17.29 22.80 22.03
N GLU A 99 -17.96 22.99 23.16
CA GLU A 99 -17.67 24.04 24.12
C GLU A 99 -17.45 23.44 25.51
N ILE A 100 -16.46 23.95 26.24
CA ILE A 100 -16.25 23.55 27.62
C ILE A 100 -17.20 24.33 28.52
N SER A 101 -17.99 23.61 29.31
CA SER A 101 -18.93 24.20 30.27
C SER A 101 -18.32 24.35 31.66
N THR A 102 -17.38 23.47 32.02
CA THR A 102 -16.70 23.52 33.32
C THR A 102 -15.54 24.53 33.29
N PRO A 103 -15.50 25.51 34.21
CA PRO A 103 -14.42 26.50 34.23
C PRO A 103 -13.12 25.85 34.69
N ILE A 104 -12.11 25.84 33.81
CA ILE A 104 -10.78 25.37 34.13
C ILE A 104 -9.71 26.30 33.52
N PRO A 105 -8.58 26.52 34.21
CA PRO A 105 -7.48 27.28 33.65
C PRO A 105 -6.72 26.41 32.65
N HIS A 106 -6.74 26.75 31.36
CA HIS A 106 -5.95 26.06 30.33
C HIS A 106 -5.47 27.03 29.25
N PRO A 107 -4.21 26.92 28.76
CA PRO A 107 -3.64 27.88 27.80
C PRO A 107 -4.41 28.00 26.47
N ASN A 108 -5.10 26.93 26.06
CA ASN A 108 -5.85 26.86 24.81
C ASN A 108 -7.37 26.87 25.02
N ILE A 109 -7.85 27.40 26.16
CA ILE A 109 -9.27 27.64 26.42
C ILE A 109 -9.52 29.13 26.58
N PHE A 110 -10.45 29.67 25.79
CA PHE A 110 -10.79 31.09 25.74
C PHE A 110 -12.28 31.24 26.04
N GLY A 111 -12.63 31.52 27.30
CA GLY A 111 -14.02 31.43 27.75
C GLY A 111 -14.51 29.99 27.70
N SER A 112 -15.52 29.70 26.88
CA SER A 112 -16.02 28.34 26.60
C SER A 112 -15.40 27.71 25.34
N TYR A 113 -14.66 28.48 24.55
CA TYR A 113 -14.07 28.01 23.29
C TYR A 113 -12.80 27.20 23.54
N ILE A 114 -12.71 26.02 22.90
CA ILE A 114 -11.54 25.14 22.92
C ILE A 114 -10.75 25.35 21.62
N CYS A 115 -9.54 25.90 21.71
CA CYS A 115 -8.65 25.98 20.56
C CYS A 115 -7.93 24.64 20.35
N CYS A 116 -8.57 23.75 19.58
CA CYS A 116 -8.04 22.45 19.19
C CYS A 116 -8.24 22.27 17.67
N ASP A 117 -7.18 21.84 16.98
CA ASP A 117 -7.14 21.66 15.54
C ASP A 117 -8.26 20.71 15.04
N ILE A 118 -8.55 19.62 15.76
CA ILE A 118 -9.59 18.65 15.39
C ILE A 118 -11.00 19.24 15.34
N LEU A 119 -11.22 20.40 15.96
CA LEU A 119 -12.50 21.13 15.93
C LEU A 119 -12.53 22.19 14.81
N LYS A 120 -11.39 22.54 14.22
CA LYS A 120 -11.29 23.50 13.11
C LYS A 120 -11.76 22.85 11.82
N GLY A 121 -12.75 23.45 11.15
CA GLY A 121 -13.43 22.89 9.97
C GLY A 121 -12.61 22.84 8.67
N ARG A 122 -11.28 22.92 8.71
CA ARG A 122 -10.41 22.76 7.53
C ARG A 122 -9.11 22.06 7.91
N ILE A 123 -8.59 21.27 6.98
CA ILE A 123 -7.24 20.74 7.05
C ILE A 123 -6.27 21.91 6.93
N VAL A 124 -5.46 22.12 7.96
CA VAL A 124 -4.39 23.11 7.99
C VAL A 124 -3.11 22.41 7.55
N LYS A 125 -2.48 22.93 6.49
CA LYS A 125 -1.13 22.56 6.07
C LYS A 125 -0.22 23.74 6.33
N ASP A 126 0.76 23.59 7.22
CA ASP A 126 1.73 24.65 7.47
C ASP A 126 3.00 24.49 6.62
N SER A 127 3.82 25.54 6.58
CA SER A 127 5.08 25.55 5.84
C SER A 127 6.15 24.61 6.41
N LYS A 128 5.90 24.01 7.59
CA LYS A 128 6.78 23.03 8.26
C LYS A 128 6.32 21.60 8.03
N GLY A 129 5.28 21.39 7.21
CA GLY A 129 4.77 20.07 6.86
C GLY A 129 3.78 19.49 7.87
N TYR A 130 3.31 20.26 8.85
CA TYR A 130 2.21 19.84 9.72
C TYR A 130 0.92 19.76 8.89
N ILE A 131 0.21 18.64 9.04
CA ILE A 131 -1.12 18.42 8.50
C ILE A 131 -2.02 18.09 9.69
N GLY A 132 -2.94 19.00 10.01
CA GLY A 132 -3.91 18.82 11.10
C GLY A 132 -5.26 19.42 10.75
N GLY A 133 -6.23 19.33 11.66
CA GLY A 133 -7.58 19.81 11.40
C GLY A 133 -8.65 18.71 11.42
N TYR A 134 -9.91 19.12 11.37
CA TYR A 134 -11.05 18.21 11.22
C TYR A 134 -11.06 17.55 9.84
N THR A 135 -11.38 16.25 9.80
CA THR A 135 -11.74 15.53 8.59
C THR A 135 -13.05 14.78 8.79
N PRO A 136 -13.93 14.69 7.76
CA PRO A 136 -15.15 13.88 7.81
C PRO A 136 -14.90 12.39 8.12
N ALA A 137 -13.65 11.95 7.97
CA ALA A 137 -13.20 10.61 8.34
C ALA A 137 -13.20 10.35 9.85
N TYR A 138 -13.17 11.37 10.72
CA TYR A 138 -13.19 11.16 12.16
C TYR A 138 -14.55 10.69 12.65
N ALA A 139 -14.55 9.66 13.49
CA ALA A 139 -15.70 9.26 14.28
C ALA A 139 -15.83 10.13 15.53
N LEU A 140 -17.04 10.27 16.10
CA LEU A 140 -17.23 10.96 17.38
C LEU A 140 -16.34 10.38 18.48
N GLN A 141 -16.19 9.05 18.50
CA GLN A 141 -15.27 8.36 19.40
C GLN A 141 -13.83 8.91 19.28
N THR A 142 -13.33 9.06 18.07
CA THR A 142 -11.99 9.62 17.80
C THR A 142 -11.89 11.06 18.31
N ILE A 143 -12.91 11.89 18.05
CA ILE A 143 -12.94 13.29 18.49
C ILE A 143 -12.88 13.36 20.03
N PHE A 144 -13.68 12.55 20.73
CA PHE A 144 -13.69 12.55 22.19
C PHE A 144 -12.40 12.00 22.79
N VAL A 145 -11.79 10.98 22.19
CA VAL A 145 -10.46 10.49 22.58
C VAL A 145 -9.40 11.58 22.40
N GLN A 146 -9.42 12.31 21.28
CA GLN A 146 -8.45 13.38 21.02
C GLN A 146 -8.64 14.56 21.99
N LEU A 147 -9.90 14.93 22.31
CA LEU A 147 -10.18 15.93 23.34
C LEU A 147 -9.76 15.45 24.74
N LEU A 148 -9.98 14.17 25.07
CA LEU A 148 -9.47 13.59 26.32
C LEU A 148 -7.93 13.69 26.36
N SER A 149 -7.26 13.34 25.26
CA SER A 149 -5.81 13.43 25.13
C SER A 149 -5.29 14.86 25.27
N PHE A 150 -5.99 15.84 24.70
CA PHE A 150 -5.69 17.27 24.85
C PHE A 150 -5.64 17.70 26.33
N PHE A 151 -6.54 17.17 27.17
CA PHE A 151 -6.53 17.42 28.62
C PHE A 151 -5.54 16.53 29.40
N THR A 152 -4.99 15.46 28.82
CA THR A 152 -3.95 14.64 29.47
C THR A 152 -2.53 15.11 29.19
N ALA A 153 -2.31 15.91 28.14
CA ALA A 153 -0.96 16.28 27.68
C ALA A 153 -0.28 17.27 28.65
N ASP A 154 0.96 16.95 29.05
CA ASP A 154 1.78 17.80 29.93
C ASP A 154 2.41 18.99 29.18
N ASN A 155 2.64 18.84 27.87
CA ASN A 155 3.15 19.88 26.98
C ASN A 155 2.03 20.39 26.06
N VAL A 156 1.75 21.69 26.12
CA VAL A 156 0.69 22.32 25.32
C VAL A 156 1.33 23.14 24.20
N GLU A 157 1.05 22.77 22.96
CA GLU A 157 1.45 23.56 21.78
C GLU A 157 0.49 24.73 21.57
N GLN A 158 1.04 25.91 21.28
CA GLN A 158 0.26 27.14 21.04
C GLN A 158 0.40 27.59 19.59
N GLU A 159 -0.71 28.07 19.01
CA GLU A 159 -0.79 28.51 17.61
C GLU A 159 0.07 29.75 17.30
N TYR A 160 0.38 30.59 18.31
CA TYR A 160 1.06 31.88 18.10
C TYR A 160 2.37 32.07 18.89
N SER A 161 2.75 31.18 19.82
CA SER A 161 3.82 31.47 20.81
C SER A 161 4.74 30.29 21.16
N GLY A 162 4.78 29.22 20.37
CA GLY A 162 5.68 28.08 20.61
C GLY A 162 5.20 27.13 21.70
N ARG A 163 6.14 26.37 22.30
CA ARG A 163 5.84 25.32 23.30
C ARG A 163 6.01 25.89 24.71
N LEU A 164 4.94 25.95 25.50
CA LEU A 164 5.03 26.33 26.91
C LEU A 164 5.15 25.08 27.79
N GLU A 165 6.23 24.98 28.57
CA GLU A 165 6.23 24.19 29.79
C GLU A 165 5.24 24.84 30.78
N ARG A 166 4.32 24.06 31.36
CA ARG A 166 3.39 24.58 32.38
C ARG A 166 4.14 24.93 33.67
N ARG A 167 4.84 26.07 33.71
CA ARG A 167 5.41 26.64 34.94
C ARG A 167 4.31 27.40 35.69
N LYS A 168 3.89 26.84 36.83
CA LYS A 168 2.78 27.22 37.75
C LYS A 168 1.40 26.62 37.42
N ALA A 169 1.31 25.30 37.37
CA ALA A 169 0.05 24.60 37.24
C ALA A 169 -0.75 24.64 38.56
N THR A 170 -2.04 25.01 38.51
CA THR A 170 -2.96 25.07 39.68
C THR A 170 -3.04 23.70 40.36
N ASP A 171 -2.95 23.62 41.68
CA ASP A 171 -3.00 22.32 42.36
C ASP A 171 -4.34 21.59 42.12
N LEU A 172 -4.29 20.25 42.20
CA LEU A 172 -5.42 19.39 41.87
C LEU A 172 -6.62 19.61 42.82
N ALA A 173 -6.36 19.94 44.10
CA ALA A 173 -7.40 20.20 45.09
C ALA A 173 -8.20 21.48 44.75
N THR A 174 -7.51 22.52 44.29
CA THR A 174 -8.11 23.76 43.81
C THR A 174 -8.92 23.51 42.55
N LEU A 175 -8.39 22.72 41.59
CA LEU A 175 -9.13 22.31 40.40
C LEU A 175 -10.40 21.52 40.76
N GLN A 176 -10.33 20.59 41.70
CA GLN A 176 -11.50 19.86 42.19
C GLN A 176 -12.55 20.80 42.79
N LYS A 177 -12.12 21.75 43.63
CA LYS A 177 -13.02 22.75 44.22
C LYS A 177 -13.69 23.60 43.14
N MET A 178 -12.93 24.13 42.18
CA MET A 178 -13.45 24.93 41.06
C MET A 178 -14.49 24.17 40.23
N THR A 179 -14.23 22.90 39.93
CA THR A 179 -15.10 22.09 39.06
C THR A 179 -16.32 21.50 39.78
N SER A 180 -16.21 21.23 41.09
CA SER A 180 -17.28 20.61 41.90
C SER A 180 -18.60 21.38 41.97
N HIS A 181 -18.57 22.70 41.72
CA HIS A 181 -19.77 23.54 41.77
C HIS A 181 -20.57 23.55 40.45
N PHE A 182 -19.99 23.02 39.37
CA PHE A 182 -20.68 23.00 38.09
C PHE A 182 -21.80 21.95 38.06
N SER A 183 -22.99 22.36 37.63
CA SER A 183 -24.10 21.46 37.34
C SER A 183 -24.75 21.81 36.01
N CYS A 184 -25.22 20.80 35.29
CA CYS A 184 -25.84 20.96 33.98
C CYS A 184 -27.36 20.75 34.08
N ASN A 185 -28.11 21.68 33.49
CA ASN A 185 -29.57 21.56 33.40
C ASN A 185 -30.05 20.59 32.33
N ASP A 186 -29.27 20.38 31.28
CA ASP A 186 -29.64 19.55 30.14
C ASP A 186 -29.45 18.05 30.44
N CYS A 187 -28.29 17.65 30.96
CA CYS A 187 -28.00 16.24 31.27
C CYS A 187 -28.14 15.85 32.74
N GLY A 188 -28.39 16.81 33.64
CA GLY A 188 -28.50 16.57 35.08
C GLY A 188 -27.17 16.32 35.79
N TYR A 189 -26.03 16.45 35.10
CA TYR A 189 -24.70 16.36 35.71
C TYR A 189 -24.56 17.30 36.92
N GLY A 190 -23.99 16.83 38.01
CA GLY A 190 -23.77 17.61 39.24
C GLY A 190 -25.03 17.91 40.06
N LYS A 191 -26.24 17.57 39.57
CA LYS A 191 -27.46 17.68 40.38
C LYS A 191 -27.55 16.50 41.35
N LYS A 192 -27.82 16.78 42.64
CA LYS A 192 -28.20 15.73 43.60
C LYS A 192 -29.46 15.04 43.08
N ALA A 193 -29.46 13.71 43.02
CA ALA A 193 -30.67 12.95 42.71
C ALA A 193 -31.77 13.38 43.67
N ILE A 194 -32.91 13.84 43.14
CA ILE A 194 -34.12 13.98 43.94
C ILE A 194 -34.50 12.56 44.31
N VAL A 195 -34.34 12.20 45.58
CA VAL A 195 -34.85 10.95 46.13
C VAL A 195 -36.38 11.03 46.05
N SER A 196 -36.96 10.59 44.93
CA SER A 196 -38.35 10.18 44.92
C SER A 196 -38.40 8.86 45.67
N SER A 197 -38.86 8.93 46.92
CA SER A 197 -39.23 7.80 47.75
C SER A 197 -40.18 6.88 46.97
N GLY A 198 -39.67 5.72 46.55
CA GLY A 198 -40.44 4.70 45.87
C GLY A 198 -39.63 3.44 45.63
N ALA A 199 -39.92 2.43 46.44
CA ALA A 199 -39.46 1.03 46.38
C ALA A 199 -37.98 0.76 46.75
N SER A 200 -37.76 0.55 48.04
CA SER A 200 -36.64 -0.20 48.61
C SER A 200 -36.71 -1.67 48.18
N ALA A 201 -35.73 -2.11 47.40
CA ALA A 201 -35.35 -3.53 47.30
C ALA A 201 -34.01 -3.69 48.03
N SER A 202 -34.04 -4.28 49.22
CA SER A 202 -32.87 -4.59 50.03
C SER A 202 -32.06 -5.72 49.39
N VAL A 203 -30.82 -5.44 49.00
CA VAL A 203 -29.82 -6.47 48.70
C VAL A 203 -28.96 -6.63 49.96
N ASN A 204 -29.04 -7.79 50.59
CA ASN A 204 -28.19 -8.16 51.72
C ASN A 204 -26.75 -8.34 51.22
N SER A 205 -25.87 -7.39 51.57
CA SER A 205 -24.42 -7.55 51.47
C SER A 205 -23.88 -8.00 52.82
N SER A 206 -23.68 -9.31 52.98
CA SER A 206 -22.76 -9.85 53.97
C SER A 206 -21.86 -10.84 53.25
N GLU A 207 -20.69 -10.38 52.84
CA GLU A 207 -19.56 -11.28 52.64
C GLU A 207 -18.29 -10.55 53.06
N ARG A 208 -17.69 -11.13 54.09
CA ARG A 208 -16.58 -10.63 54.90
C ARG A 208 -15.30 -11.05 54.17
N VAL A 209 -14.40 -10.09 53.94
CA VAL A 209 -13.05 -10.34 53.39
C VAL A 209 -12.23 -11.15 54.42
N PRO A 210 -11.67 -12.32 54.09
CA PRO A 210 -10.65 -12.97 54.91
C PRO A 210 -9.26 -12.59 54.40
N SER A 211 -8.58 -11.77 55.18
CA SER A 211 -7.13 -11.60 55.18
C SER A 211 -6.47 -12.80 55.87
N GLY A 212 -5.47 -13.41 55.21
CA GLY A 212 -4.55 -14.37 55.84
C GLY A 212 -4.26 -15.60 54.99
N ILE A 213 -3.16 -15.57 54.24
CA ILE A 213 -2.55 -16.76 53.65
C ILE A 213 -1.58 -17.32 54.70
N ASN A 214 -1.91 -18.48 55.28
CA ASN A 214 -0.93 -19.35 55.89
C ASN A 214 -0.84 -20.64 55.09
N ASP A 215 0.40 -20.95 54.75
CA ASP A 215 0.90 -22.09 54.01
C ASP A 215 0.74 -23.37 54.84
N SER A 216 -0.02 -24.36 54.35
CA SER A 216 0.21 -25.80 54.55
C SER A 216 -0.94 -26.65 53.99
N GLY A 217 -0.62 -27.35 52.89
CA GLY A 217 -1.00 -28.73 52.63
C GLY A 217 -2.46 -29.16 52.83
N TYR A 218 -3.27 -29.06 51.77
CA TYR A 218 -4.21 -30.12 51.42
C TYR A 218 -4.23 -30.31 49.90
N HIS A 219 -3.53 -31.35 49.46
CA HIS A 219 -3.66 -31.91 48.12
C HIS A 219 -5.10 -32.43 47.94
N THR A 220 -5.94 -31.65 47.26
CA THR A 220 -7.12 -32.20 46.60
C THR A 220 -6.72 -32.49 45.15
N PRO A 221 -6.87 -33.72 44.63
CA PRO A 221 -6.54 -34.01 43.25
C PRO A 221 -7.47 -33.23 42.33
N ILE A 222 -6.90 -32.38 41.48
CA ILE A 222 -7.54 -31.74 40.33
C ILE A 222 -7.85 -32.84 39.30
N ALA A 223 -8.82 -33.69 39.60
CA ALA A 223 -9.20 -34.82 38.74
C ALA A 223 -10.72 -34.93 38.52
N ALA A 224 -11.55 -34.06 39.12
CA ALA A 224 -13.01 -34.16 39.03
C ALA A 224 -13.73 -32.85 38.64
N ALA A 225 -13.12 -32.05 37.75
CA ALA A 225 -13.82 -30.94 37.08
C ALA A 225 -13.40 -30.82 35.60
N ARG A 226 -13.37 -31.94 34.88
CA ARG A 226 -13.44 -31.92 33.40
C ARG A 226 -14.90 -31.92 32.97
N GLN A 227 -15.65 -30.87 33.33
CA GLN A 227 -16.77 -30.50 32.48
C GLN A 227 -16.15 -30.01 31.19
N ALA A 228 -16.25 -30.81 30.12
CA ALA A 228 -15.81 -30.41 28.80
C ALA A 228 -16.39 -29.02 28.52
N CYS A 229 -15.53 -28.03 28.32
CA CYS A 229 -15.97 -26.68 27.99
C CYS A 229 -16.94 -26.79 26.79
N ALA A 230 -18.20 -26.40 27.00
CA ALA A 230 -19.26 -26.54 25.99
C ALA A 230 -18.94 -25.81 24.67
N LEU A 231 -17.98 -24.88 24.71
CA LEU A 231 -17.45 -24.18 23.52
C LEU A 231 -16.83 -25.13 22.49
N HIS A 232 -16.40 -26.35 22.86
CA HIS A 232 -15.85 -27.30 21.89
C HIS A 232 -16.87 -27.74 20.81
N VAL A 233 -18.17 -27.56 21.05
CA VAL A 233 -19.21 -27.76 20.02
C VAL A 233 -19.07 -26.71 18.91
N LEU A 234 -18.71 -25.48 19.26
CA LEU A 234 -18.50 -24.39 18.30
C LEU A 234 -17.23 -24.62 17.46
N ASP A 235 -16.23 -25.33 17.99
CA ASP A 235 -15.05 -25.73 17.22
C ASP A 235 -15.42 -26.59 15.99
N ARG A 236 -16.60 -27.22 15.97
CA ARG A 236 -17.07 -28.03 14.83
C ARG A 236 -17.85 -27.21 13.81
N ILE A 237 -18.13 -25.94 14.11
CA ILE A 237 -18.94 -25.02 13.28
C ILE A 237 -18.22 -23.67 13.18
N PRO A 238 -17.20 -23.55 12.31
CA PRO A 238 -16.36 -22.35 12.22
C PRO A 238 -17.13 -21.04 12.03
N ASP A 239 -18.21 -21.05 11.24
CA ASP A 239 -19.04 -19.87 10.95
C ASP A 239 -19.69 -19.26 12.21
N CYS A 240 -19.94 -20.08 13.24
CA CYS A 240 -20.49 -19.58 14.50
C CYS A 240 -19.50 -18.66 15.22
N TRP A 241 -18.18 -18.92 15.11
CA TRP A 241 -17.19 -18.05 15.73
C TRP A 241 -17.12 -16.69 15.06
N ASP A 242 -17.31 -16.59 13.75
CA ASP A 242 -17.39 -15.31 13.05
C ASP A 242 -18.60 -14.48 13.49
N LEU A 243 -19.75 -15.14 13.69
CA LEU A 243 -20.96 -14.51 14.21
C LEU A 243 -20.80 -14.03 15.66
N ILE A 244 -20.28 -14.89 16.54
CA ILE A 244 -19.98 -14.52 17.93
C ILE A 244 -19.00 -13.36 17.95
N ALA A 245 -17.93 -13.47 17.15
CA ALA A 245 -16.93 -12.45 17.06
C ALA A 245 -17.52 -11.11 16.61
N ASP A 246 -18.53 -11.05 15.73
CA ASP A 246 -19.21 -9.81 15.32
C ASP A 246 -19.92 -9.06 16.45
N HIS A 247 -20.26 -9.74 17.56
CA HIS A 247 -20.92 -9.15 18.71
C HIS A 247 -19.98 -8.77 19.86
N LEU A 248 -18.72 -9.19 19.83
CA LEU A 248 -17.75 -8.90 20.89
C LEU A 248 -17.06 -7.53 20.71
N THR A 249 -16.74 -6.85 21.82
CA THR A 249 -15.88 -5.66 21.78
C THR A 249 -14.45 -6.02 21.36
N LYS A 250 -13.62 -5.06 20.94
CA LYS A 250 -12.22 -5.37 20.60
C LYS A 250 -11.47 -5.93 21.82
N LYS A 251 -11.76 -5.40 23.01
CA LYS A 251 -11.22 -5.90 24.28
C LYS A 251 -11.63 -7.35 24.53
N ASP A 252 -12.90 -7.68 24.38
CA ASP A 252 -13.39 -9.04 24.64
C ASP A 252 -12.87 -10.05 23.61
N LEU A 253 -12.73 -9.63 22.35
CA LEU A 253 -12.08 -10.46 21.32
C LEU A 253 -10.63 -10.80 21.69
N LEU A 254 -9.85 -9.81 22.13
CA LEU A 254 -8.47 -10.03 22.56
C LEU A 254 -8.37 -10.89 23.82
N SER A 255 -9.32 -10.73 24.75
CA SER A 255 -9.42 -11.58 25.94
C SER A 255 -9.77 -13.02 25.57
N LEU A 256 -10.78 -13.23 24.72
CA LEU A 256 -11.21 -14.56 24.26
C LEU A 256 -10.09 -15.27 23.49
N ASN A 257 -9.37 -14.55 22.64
CA ASN A 257 -8.20 -15.07 21.93
C ASN A 257 -7.15 -15.67 22.88
N LYS A 258 -6.86 -14.95 23.96
CA LYS A 258 -5.89 -15.38 24.98
C LYS A 258 -6.43 -16.54 25.82
N ALA A 259 -7.72 -16.49 26.15
CA ALA A 259 -8.36 -17.46 27.04
C ALA A 259 -8.70 -18.80 26.35
N TYR A 260 -8.96 -18.81 25.04
CA TYR A 260 -9.42 -19.99 24.31
C TYR A 260 -8.67 -20.20 22.98
N PRO A 261 -7.53 -20.93 22.99
CA PRO A 261 -6.70 -21.15 21.80
C PRO A 261 -7.42 -21.77 20.57
N PRO A 262 -8.44 -22.64 20.70
CA PRO A 262 -9.18 -23.13 19.52
C PRO A 262 -9.84 -22.01 18.72
N PHE A 263 -10.40 -20.98 19.38
CA PHE A 263 -10.92 -19.79 18.70
C PHE A 263 -9.82 -19.11 17.89
N SER A 264 -8.62 -18.93 18.44
CA SER A 264 -7.47 -18.36 17.73
C SER A 264 -7.10 -19.12 16.45
N ARG A 265 -7.20 -20.45 16.47
CA ARG A 265 -6.91 -21.30 15.30
C ARG A 265 -7.97 -21.20 14.22
N GLN A 266 -9.22 -20.94 14.59
CA GLN A 266 -10.35 -20.86 13.67
C GLN A 266 -10.57 -19.44 13.14
N VAL A 267 -10.19 -18.46 13.93
CA VAL A 267 -10.43 -17.05 13.67
C VAL A 267 -9.11 -16.32 13.57
N ASP A 268 -8.74 -15.93 12.34
CA ASP A 268 -7.67 -14.97 12.16
C ASP A 268 -8.16 -13.59 12.63
N ILE A 269 -7.81 -13.25 13.87
CA ILE A 269 -8.22 -11.99 14.51
C ILE A 269 -7.70 -10.78 13.74
N SER A 270 -6.59 -10.91 13.02
CA SER A 270 -6.08 -9.83 12.17
C SER A 270 -7.08 -9.55 11.04
N ALA A 271 -7.56 -10.61 10.37
CA ALA A 271 -8.57 -10.50 9.33
C ALA A 271 -9.94 -10.03 9.87
N LEU A 272 -10.31 -10.41 11.10
CA LEU A 272 -11.51 -9.87 11.75
C LEU A 272 -11.41 -8.38 12.07
N CYS A 273 -10.28 -7.95 12.64
CA CYS A 273 -10.04 -6.54 12.91
C CYS A 273 -10.11 -5.75 11.61
N LEU A 274 -9.42 -6.22 10.57
CA LEU A 274 -9.48 -5.65 9.23
C LEU A 274 -10.92 -5.59 8.72
N ARG A 275 -11.67 -6.71 8.76
CA ARG A 275 -13.07 -6.78 8.31
C ARG A 275 -13.96 -5.72 8.98
N ARG A 276 -13.74 -5.44 10.27
CA ARG A 276 -14.46 -4.41 11.02
C ARG A 276 -14.07 -2.99 10.63
N GLU A 277 -12.83 -2.81 10.20
CA GLU A 277 -12.26 -1.55 9.72
C GLU A 277 -12.61 -1.24 8.25
N LEU A 278 -13.06 -2.24 7.46
CA LEU A 278 -13.56 -2.08 6.09
C LEU A 278 -14.89 -1.31 6.02
N ARG A 279 -14.83 0.00 6.32
CA ARG A 279 -15.95 0.92 6.33
C ARG A 279 -15.63 2.15 5.50
N CYS A 280 -16.65 2.73 4.88
CA CYS A 280 -16.55 4.03 4.24
C CYS A 280 -16.07 5.08 5.26
N PHE A 281 -14.99 5.82 4.95
CA PHE A 281 -14.47 6.85 5.85
C PHE A 281 -15.53 7.93 6.16
N TYR A 282 -16.37 8.27 5.18
CA TYR A 282 -17.38 9.32 5.27
C TYR A 282 -18.69 8.85 5.93
N LEU A 283 -19.33 7.78 5.44
CA LEU A 283 -20.63 7.34 5.97
C LEU A 283 -20.53 6.31 7.09
N LYS A 284 -19.36 5.69 7.29
CA LYS A 284 -19.12 4.57 8.21
C LYS A 284 -19.98 3.32 7.95
N VAL A 285 -20.52 3.20 6.74
CA VAL A 285 -21.16 1.96 6.25
C VAL A 285 -20.10 0.91 5.92
N ASP A 286 -20.41 -0.35 6.20
CA ASP A 286 -19.56 -1.49 5.86
C ASP A 286 -19.77 -1.97 4.42
N PHE A 287 -18.89 -2.85 3.97
CA PHE A 287 -19.00 -3.47 2.65
C PHE A 287 -20.12 -4.50 2.54
N LYS A 288 -20.71 -4.97 3.66
CA LYS A 288 -21.86 -5.88 3.62
C LYS A 288 -23.10 -5.13 3.13
N SER A 289 -23.29 -3.88 3.57
CA SER A 289 -24.46 -3.05 3.25
C SER A 289 -24.27 -2.10 2.07
N ALA A 290 -23.02 -1.75 1.71
CA ALA A 290 -22.74 -0.79 0.65
C ALA A 290 -21.67 -1.27 -0.35
N ILE A 291 -21.68 -0.69 -1.55
CA ILE A 291 -20.57 -0.81 -2.50
C ILE A 291 -19.48 0.15 -2.03
N LEU A 292 -18.32 -0.42 -1.69
CA LEU A 292 -17.12 0.28 -1.25
C LEU A 292 -16.06 0.26 -2.34
N GLY A 293 -15.31 1.34 -2.41
CA GLY A 293 -14.27 1.58 -3.40
C GLY A 293 -13.32 2.65 -2.92
N VAL A 294 -12.57 3.22 -3.85
CA VAL A 294 -11.62 4.28 -3.58
C VAL A 294 -11.92 5.49 -4.47
N GLY A 295 -11.69 6.68 -3.92
CA GLY A 295 -11.70 7.91 -4.70
C GLY A 295 -10.48 7.96 -5.61
N VAL A 296 -10.70 8.27 -6.89
CA VAL A 296 -9.65 8.31 -7.91
C VAL A 296 -9.47 9.73 -8.40
N GLN A 297 -8.23 10.21 -8.37
CA GLN A 297 -7.83 11.46 -8.98
C GLN A 297 -7.13 11.18 -10.29
N THR A 298 -7.62 11.81 -11.36
CA THR A 298 -7.00 11.75 -12.68
C THR A 298 -6.41 13.10 -13.06
N SER A 299 -5.20 13.09 -13.60
CA SER A 299 -4.58 14.26 -14.22
C SER A 299 -4.01 13.88 -15.58
N ARG A 300 -4.34 14.66 -16.62
CA ARG A 300 -3.82 14.40 -17.97
C ARG A 300 -2.48 15.10 -18.14
N ILE A 301 -1.45 14.32 -18.47
CA ILE A 301 -0.13 14.83 -18.87
C ILE A 301 0.11 14.37 -20.30
N GLY A 302 -0.23 15.23 -21.27
CA GLY A 302 -0.20 14.87 -22.69
C GLY A 302 -1.20 13.76 -23.03
N ARG A 303 -0.71 12.66 -23.61
CA ARG A 303 -1.53 11.46 -23.92
C ARG A 303 -1.70 10.49 -22.74
N ASN A 304 -0.99 10.71 -21.63
CA ASN A 304 -1.01 9.81 -20.49
C ASN A 304 -1.95 10.34 -19.39
N VAL A 305 -2.77 9.45 -18.84
CA VAL A 305 -3.58 9.72 -17.65
C VAL A 305 -2.78 9.28 -16.44
N LYS A 306 -2.40 10.23 -15.59
CA LYS A 306 -1.84 9.94 -14.27
C LYS A 306 -3.01 9.67 -13.32
N ILE A 307 -3.04 8.47 -12.78
CA ILE A 307 -4.06 7.99 -11.84
C ILE A 307 -3.43 7.94 -10.44
N THR A 308 -4.11 8.52 -9.46
CA THR A 308 -3.69 8.51 -8.04
C THR A 308 -4.90 8.29 -7.13
N SER A 309 -4.69 7.64 -6.00
CA SER A 309 -5.70 7.47 -4.94
C SER A 309 -5.01 7.36 -3.59
N SER A 310 -5.68 7.79 -2.54
CA SER A 310 -5.26 7.58 -1.15
C SER A 310 -5.57 6.18 -0.63
N PHE A 311 -6.38 5.41 -1.36
CA PHE A 311 -6.90 4.10 -0.98
C PHE A 311 -7.70 4.08 0.33
N ASP A 312 -8.18 5.25 0.77
CA ASP A 312 -9.14 5.37 1.85
C ASP A 312 -10.53 4.99 1.34
N LEU A 313 -11.20 4.02 2.00
CA LEU A 313 -12.45 3.45 1.51
C LEU A 313 -13.59 4.47 1.48
N LEU A 314 -14.21 4.63 0.32
CA LEU A 314 -15.38 5.46 0.10
C LEU A 314 -16.57 4.57 -0.31
N SER A 315 -17.79 4.93 0.08
CA SER A 315 -18.99 4.24 -0.42
C SER A 315 -19.49 4.95 -1.66
N LEU A 316 -20.11 4.18 -2.55
CA LEU A 316 -20.76 4.71 -3.74
C LEU A 316 -21.80 5.78 -3.40
N ASP A 317 -22.57 5.60 -2.33
CA ASP A 317 -23.58 6.57 -1.89
C ASP A 317 -22.95 7.87 -1.41
N ALA A 318 -21.82 7.81 -0.71
CA ALA A 318 -21.06 9.01 -0.34
C ALA A 318 -20.57 9.78 -1.59
N TYR A 319 -20.03 9.07 -2.58
CA TYR A 319 -19.58 9.71 -3.81
C TYR A 319 -20.75 10.31 -4.61
N THR A 320 -21.82 9.54 -4.82
CA THR A 320 -22.89 9.91 -5.75
C THR A 320 -23.99 10.78 -5.14
N GLN A 321 -24.43 10.48 -3.92
CA GLN A 321 -25.53 11.18 -3.25
C GLN A 321 -25.01 12.37 -2.43
N PHE A 322 -23.88 12.22 -1.74
CA PHE A 322 -23.25 13.27 -0.92
C PHE A 322 -22.27 14.15 -1.68
N LYS A 323 -21.94 13.79 -2.93
CA LYS A 323 -21.00 14.53 -3.78
C LYS A 323 -19.66 14.75 -3.08
N VAL A 324 -19.20 13.74 -2.33
CA VAL A 324 -17.88 13.78 -1.70
C VAL A 324 -16.82 13.86 -2.79
N SER A 325 -16.15 15.00 -2.88
CA SER A 325 -15.15 15.34 -3.89
C SER A 325 -13.74 15.42 -3.33
N GLU A 326 -13.56 15.20 -2.03
CA GLU A 326 -12.27 15.24 -1.34
C GLU A 326 -12.16 14.02 -0.43
N GLY A 327 -10.97 13.42 -0.38
CA GLY A 327 -10.66 12.36 0.56
C GLY A 327 -10.25 12.90 1.93
N PRO A 328 -9.90 12.02 2.88
CA PRO A 328 -9.68 12.40 4.28
C PRO A 328 -8.56 13.43 4.49
N TRP A 329 -7.63 13.54 3.55
CA TRP A 329 -6.42 14.38 3.61
C TRP A 329 -6.47 15.58 2.66
N GLY A 330 -7.67 15.86 2.12
CA GLY A 330 -7.94 16.96 1.18
C GLY A 330 -7.48 16.67 -0.25
N GLU A 331 -7.17 15.41 -0.58
CA GLU A 331 -6.91 14.99 -1.95
C GLU A 331 -8.20 14.99 -2.77
N GLY A 332 -8.15 15.51 -4.00
CA GLY A 332 -9.34 15.60 -4.85
C GLY A 332 -9.79 14.24 -5.38
N ILE A 333 -11.10 14.04 -5.49
CA ILE A 333 -11.73 12.84 -6.03
C ILE A 333 -12.46 13.21 -7.32
N SER A 334 -11.94 12.76 -8.46
CA SER A 334 -12.56 12.97 -9.77
C SER A 334 -13.50 11.83 -10.18
N SER A 335 -13.19 10.59 -9.78
CA SER A 335 -13.99 9.41 -10.10
C SER A 335 -13.93 8.38 -8.97
N PHE A 336 -14.69 7.29 -9.09
CA PHE A 336 -14.85 6.29 -8.04
C PHE A 336 -14.68 4.88 -8.60
N LEU A 337 -13.66 4.17 -8.12
CA LEU A 337 -13.41 2.77 -8.49
C LEU A 337 -13.82 1.86 -7.33
N PRO A 338 -14.88 1.04 -7.47
CA PRO A 338 -15.16 -0.01 -6.51
C PRO A 338 -13.98 -0.99 -6.40
N LEU A 339 -13.70 -1.46 -5.18
CA LEU A 339 -12.71 -2.51 -4.95
C LEU A 339 -13.40 -3.88 -4.91
N VAL A 340 -12.62 -4.95 -5.01
CA VAL A 340 -13.10 -6.31 -4.73
C VAL A 340 -12.76 -6.61 -3.27
N LEU A 341 -13.78 -6.73 -2.42
CA LEU A 341 -13.58 -7.09 -1.00
C LEU A 341 -13.92 -8.56 -0.76
N ASN A 342 -15.04 -9.03 -1.29
CA ASN A 342 -15.41 -10.45 -1.32
C ASN A 342 -16.33 -10.73 -2.52
N GLY A 343 -16.71 -11.99 -2.73
CA GLY A 343 -17.59 -12.40 -3.82
C GLY A 343 -18.91 -11.62 -3.89
N PRO A 344 -19.75 -11.64 -2.83
CA PRO A 344 -21.02 -10.91 -2.83
C PRO A 344 -20.89 -9.40 -3.05
N HIS A 345 -19.81 -8.79 -2.57
CA HIS A 345 -19.53 -7.38 -2.83
C HIS A 345 -19.14 -7.14 -4.29
N PHE A 346 -18.30 -7.99 -4.86
CA PHE A 346 -17.92 -7.94 -6.28
C PHE A 346 -19.13 -8.08 -7.19
N ASP A 347 -20.02 -9.03 -6.93
CA ASP A 347 -21.21 -9.24 -7.76
C ASP A 347 -22.09 -7.96 -7.84
N ARG A 348 -22.18 -7.20 -6.74
CA ARG A 348 -22.88 -5.90 -6.73
C ARG A 348 -22.08 -4.78 -7.39
N ALA A 349 -20.76 -4.84 -7.33
CA ALA A 349 -19.85 -3.79 -7.80
C ALA A 349 -19.44 -3.93 -9.28
N GLN A 350 -19.55 -5.14 -9.85
CA GLN A 350 -18.94 -5.54 -11.12
C GLN A 350 -19.23 -4.56 -12.27
N SER A 351 -20.50 -4.26 -12.53
CA SER A 351 -20.89 -3.35 -13.63
C SER A 351 -20.26 -1.96 -13.50
N ARG A 352 -20.08 -1.46 -12.27
CA ARG A 352 -19.41 -0.17 -12.05
C ARG A 352 -17.90 -0.24 -12.20
N ILE A 353 -17.29 -1.34 -11.78
CA ILE A 353 -15.86 -1.59 -12.00
C ILE A 353 -15.56 -1.55 -13.50
N GLU A 354 -16.35 -2.26 -14.30
CA GLU A 354 -16.19 -2.32 -15.76
C GLU A 354 -16.33 -0.94 -16.41
N LYS A 355 -17.39 -0.19 -16.04
CA LYS A 355 -17.61 1.18 -16.56
C LYS A 355 -16.47 2.13 -16.18
N GLU A 356 -16.02 2.08 -14.92
CA GLU A 356 -14.95 2.96 -14.45
C GLU A 356 -13.60 2.63 -15.12
N LEU A 357 -13.26 1.34 -15.28
CA LEU A 357 -12.03 0.95 -15.97
C LEU A 357 -12.05 1.37 -17.45
N MET A 358 -13.19 1.27 -18.13
CA MET A 358 -13.34 1.79 -19.50
C MET A 358 -13.11 3.30 -19.56
N SER A 359 -13.71 4.06 -18.64
CA SER A 359 -13.53 5.51 -18.51
C SER A 359 -12.06 5.90 -18.25
N LEU A 360 -11.41 5.23 -17.29
CA LEU A 360 -10.00 5.44 -16.96
C LEU A 360 -9.07 5.05 -18.13
N GLY A 361 -9.47 4.05 -18.93
CA GLY A 361 -8.81 3.67 -20.18
C GLY A 361 -9.06 4.63 -21.34
N GLY A 362 -9.88 5.67 -21.15
CA GLY A 362 -10.23 6.65 -22.18
C GLY A 362 -11.18 6.11 -23.25
N ARG A 363 -12.00 5.11 -22.93
CA ARG A 363 -13.08 4.59 -23.78
C ARG A 363 -14.41 5.28 -23.45
N GLY A 364 -15.29 5.38 -24.43
CA GLY A 364 -16.61 5.99 -24.28
C GLY A 364 -17.57 5.16 -23.43
N GLU A 365 -18.54 5.80 -22.78
CA GLU A 365 -19.52 5.12 -21.92
C GLU A 365 -20.42 4.11 -22.65
N SER A 366 -20.59 4.28 -23.97
CA SER A 366 -21.41 3.43 -24.83
C SER A 366 -20.65 2.25 -25.44
N GLU A 367 -19.32 2.20 -25.28
CA GLU A 367 -18.52 1.10 -25.80
C GLU A 367 -18.71 -0.17 -24.96
N PRO A 368 -18.78 -1.37 -25.57
CA PRO A 368 -18.83 -2.61 -24.83
C PRO A 368 -17.55 -2.80 -24.01
N PHE A 369 -17.66 -3.42 -22.84
CA PHE A 369 -16.51 -3.67 -21.99
C PHE A 369 -15.45 -4.52 -22.71
N ASP A 370 -14.26 -3.97 -22.93
CA ASP A 370 -13.08 -4.69 -23.41
C ASP A 370 -12.20 -5.07 -22.21
N PRO A 371 -12.13 -6.36 -21.82
CA PRO A 371 -11.35 -6.79 -20.66
C PRO A 371 -9.84 -6.48 -20.79
N ARG A 372 -9.31 -6.22 -21.99
CA ARG A 372 -7.90 -5.85 -22.18
C ARG A 372 -7.56 -4.50 -21.55
N VAL A 373 -8.55 -3.61 -21.40
CA VAL A 373 -8.39 -2.31 -20.71
C VAL A 373 -7.99 -2.51 -19.24
N VAL A 374 -8.38 -3.62 -18.61
CA VAL A 374 -8.01 -3.94 -17.22
C VAL A 374 -6.50 -3.96 -17.05
N VAL A 375 -5.79 -4.67 -17.93
CA VAL A 375 -4.33 -4.79 -17.89
C VAL A 375 -3.68 -3.43 -18.19
N GLU A 376 -4.25 -2.67 -19.13
CA GLU A 376 -3.76 -1.34 -19.48
C GLU A 376 -3.83 -0.37 -18.28
N VAL A 377 -5.00 -0.27 -17.64
CA VAL A 377 -5.25 0.70 -16.56
C VAL A 377 -4.56 0.26 -15.27
N LEU A 378 -4.80 -0.98 -14.83
CA LEU A 378 -4.26 -1.48 -13.56
C LEU A 378 -2.76 -1.68 -13.63
N GLY A 379 -2.23 -2.16 -14.77
CA GLY A 379 -0.78 -2.30 -14.97
C GLY A 379 -0.05 -0.97 -14.85
N LYS A 380 -0.54 0.07 -15.53
CA LYS A 380 0.01 1.45 -15.43
C LYS A 380 -0.07 1.98 -14.00
N TRP A 381 -1.20 1.79 -13.34
CA TRP A 381 -1.42 2.32 -12.00
C TRP A 381 -0.53 1.62 -10.96
N MET A 382 -0.50 0.29 -10.94
CA MET A 382 0.34 -0.49 -10.02
C MET A 382 1.83 -0.20 -10.24
N ASN A 383 2.28 -0.09 -11.49
CA ASN A 383 3.66 0.32 -11.80
C ASN A 383 3.97 1.72 -11.23
N ARG A 384 3.04 2.67 -11.40
CA ARG A 384 3.19 4.03 -10.88
C ARG A 384 3.30 4.05 -9.35
N MET A 385 2.54 3.22 -8.65
CA MET A 385 2.63 3.09 -7.19
C MET A 385 4.03 2.66 -6.73
N VAL A 386 4.66 1.72 -7.45
CA VAL A 386 6.04 1.30 -7.16
C VAL A 386 7.02 2.45 -7.41
N VAL A 387 6.84 3.20 -8.50
CA VAL A 387 7.70 4.35 -8.82
C VAL A 387 7.60 5.43 -7.75
N ASP A 388 6.40 5.73 -7.27
CA ASP A 388 6.18 6.76 -6.25
C ASP A 388 6.72 6.32 -4.89
N LEU A 389 6.51 5.06 -4.50
CA LEU A 389 7.15 4.50 -3.31
C LEU A 389 8.67 4.65 -3.35
N MET A 390 9.33 4.28 -4.46
CA MET A 390 10.79 4.37 -4.55
C MET A 390 11.32 5.81 -4.55
N LYS A 391 10.51 6.80 -4.96
CA LYS A 391 10.87 8.21 -4.85
C LYS A 391 10.76 8.71 -3.41
N ASP A 392 9.68 8.34 -2.73
CA ASP A 392 9.41 8.77 -1.35
C ASP A 392 10.47 8.22 -0.39
N VAL A 393 10.90 6.96 -0.55
CA VAL A 393 11.97 6.40 0.28
C VAL A 393 13.35 6.98 -0.11
N GLY A 394 13.58 7.35 -1.38
CA GLY A 394 14.87 7.85 -1.87
C GLY A 394 15.17 9.33 -1.60
N ALA A 395 14.16 10.14 -1.27
CA ALA A 395 14.30 11.58 -1.03
C ALA A 395 14.97 11.93 0.33
N GLU A 396 15.20 10.95 1.20
CA GLU A 396 15.81 11.18 2.53
C GLU A 396 17.35 11.28 2.52
N ASP A 397 18.03 10.71 1.52
CA ASP A 397 19.51 10.65 1.51
C ASP A 397 20.19 12.00 1.26
N THR A 398 19.45 13.05 0.86
CA THR A 398 20.02 14.39 0.62
C THR A 398 20.01 15.31 1.86
N ASP A 399 19.25 14.97 2.91
CA ASP A 399 19.10 15.81 4.11
C ASP A 399 19.64 15.12 5.37
N ALA A 400 20.93 14.78 5.35
CA ALA A 400 21.64 14.05 6.41
C ALA A 400 21.72 14.77 7.79
N ASN A 401 21.11 15.94 7.96
CA ASN A 401 21.17 16.73 9.20
C ASN A 401 19.87 16.77 10.02
N SER A 402 18.85 15.97 9.67
CA SER A 402 17.59 15.91 10.43
C SER A 402 17.37 14.52 11.05
N SER A 403 17.92 14.34 12.26
CA SER A 403 17.67 13.16 13.11
C SER A 403 16.28 13.24 13.75
N SER A 404 15.22 13.12 12.95
CA SER A 404 13.84 13.21 13.41
C SER A 404 13.12 11.85 13.32
N SER A 405 12.70 11.34 14.49
CA SER A 405 11.83 10.15 14.66
C SER A 405 10.52 10.22 13.85
N THR A 406 10.11 11.44 13.46
CA THR A 406 8.91 11.72 12.68
C THR A 406 9.04 11.26 11.23
N ASN A 407 10.23 11.35 10.61
CA ASN A 407 10.45 10.96 9.21
C ASN A 407 10.35 9.43 8.99
N LYS A 408 10.87 8.64 9.94
CA LYS A 408 10.73 7.17 9.94
C LYS A 408 9.26 6.71 9.94
N LYS A 409 8.37 7.44 10.62
CA LYS A 409 6.93 7.15 10.64
C LYS A 409 6.26 7.49 9.30
N THR A 410 6.71 8.57 8.64
CA THR A 410 6.20 8.98 7.34
C THR A 410 6.51 7.96 6.24
N ILE A 411 7.72 7.37 6.21
CA ILE A 411 8.04 6.28 5.27
C ILE A 411 7.17 5.05 5.51
N LEU A 412 6.98 4.66 6.76
CA LEU A 412 6.14 3.49 7.10
C LEU A 412 4.71 3.70 6.60
N HIS A 413 4.13 4.88 6.82
CA HIS A 413 2.80 5.20 6.32
C HIS A 413 2.71 5.31 4.80
N ALA A 414 3.71 5.89 4.13
CA ALA A 414 3.78 5.95 2.68
C ALA A 414 3.92 4.54 2.08
N SER A 415 4.74 3.67 2.69
CA SER A 415 4.94 2.27 2.29
C SER A 415 3.68 1.43 2.50
N GLU A 416 3.00 1.63 3.63
CA GLU A 416 1.76 0.92 3.97
C GLU A 416 0.62 1.30 3.01
N LYS A 417 0.44 2.58 2.70
CA LYS A 417 -0.57 3.03 1.72
C LYS A 417 -0.23 2.57 0.30
N ALA A 418 1.02 2.70 -0.13
CA ALA A 418 1.46 2.23 -1.45
C ALA A 418 1.25 0.72 -1.60
N LEU A 419 1.51 -0.04 -0.54
CA LEU A 419 1.28 -1.48 -0.53
C LEU A 419 -0.20 -1.84 -0.51
N THR A 420 -1.00 -1.15 0.29
CA THR A 420 -2.45 -1.33 0.35
C THR A 420 -3.05 -1.17 -1.04
N GLY A 421 -2.70 -0.09 -1.74
CA GLY A 421 -3.20 0.08 -3.10
C GLY A 421 -2.66 -0.95 -4.09
N TYR A 422 -1.38 -1.33 -4.01
CA TYR A 422 -0.85 -2.37 -4.90
C TYR A 422 -1.59 -3.70 -4.70
N CYS A 423 -1.73 -4.18 -3.47
CA CYS A 423 -2.39 -5.46 -3.18
C CYS A 423 -3.87 -5.44 -3.56
N THR A 424 -4.59 -4.35 -3.29
CA THR A 424 -6.01 -4.24 -3.62
C THR A 424 -6.23 -4.19 -5.13
N LEU A 425 -5.37 -3.49 -5.89
CA LEU A 425 -5.38 -3.49 -7.35
C LEU A 425 -4.98 -4.85 -7.93
N LEU A 426 -4.01 -5.54 -7.33
CA LEU A 426 -3.64 -6.91 -7.74
C LEU A 426 -4.82 -7.87 -7.51
N HIS A 427 -5.49 -7.77 -6.36
CA HIS A 427 -6.67 -8.60 -6.06
C HIS A 427 -7.82 -8.33 -7.05
N LEU A 428 -8.04 -7.07 -7.42
CA LEU A 428 -8.97 -6.68 -8.48
C LEU A 428 -8.55 -7.29 -9.84
N LEU A 429 -7.27 -7.17 -10.22
CA LEU A 429 -6.73 -7.73 -11.46
C LEU A 429 -6.91 -9.26 -11.52
N LEU A 430 -6.57 -9.96 -10.45
CA LEU A 430 -6.71 -11.42 -10.35
C LEU A 430 -8.19 -11.85 -10.43
N THR A 431 -9.08 -11.12 -9.77
CA THR A 431 -10.53 -11.42 -9.78
C THR A 431 -11.12 -11.22 -11.17
N LEU A 432 -10.77 -10.13 -11.85
CA LEU A 432 -11.19 -9.89 -13.22
C LEU A 432 -10.56 -10.88 -14.20
N ALA A 433 -9.30 -11.29 -14.00
CA ALA A 433 -8.65 -12.31 -14.82
C ALA A 433 -9.29 -13.69 -14.67
N ALA A 434 -9.75 -14.04 -13.47
CA ALA A 434 -10.51 -15.27 -13.23
C ALA A 434 -11.89 -15.23 -13.89
N ARG A 435 -12.51 -14.05 -13.97
CA ARG A 435 -13.80 -13.85 -14.65
C ARG A 435 -13.67 -13.80 -16.18
N TYR A 436 -12.59 -13.21 -16.69
CA TYR A 436 -12.38 -12.94 -18.12
C TYR A 436 -11.09 -13.60 -18.61
N PRO A 437 -11.16 -14.86 -19.11
CA PRO A 437 -9.99 -15.61 -19.55
C PRO A 437 -9.11 -14.88 -20.58
N ILE A 438 -9.71 -14.03 -21.42
CA ILE A 438 -9.01 -13.21 -22.42
C ILE A 438 -7.90 -12.34 -21.82
N ILE A 439 -8.01 -11.96 -20.55
CA ILE A 439 -6.98 -11.22 -19.81
C ILE A 439 -5.73 -12.09 -19.65
N THR A 440 -5.91 -13.34 -19.23
CA THR A 440 -4.82 -14.30 -19.04
C THR A 440 -4.20 -14.76 -20.36
N GLU A 441 -5.01 -14.93 -21.40
CA GLU A 441 -4.54 -15.24 -22.75
C GLU A 441 -3.66 -14.11 -23.31
N PHE A 442 -4.09 -12.86 -23.12
CA PHE A 442 -3.33 -11.69 -23.50
C PHE A 442 -2.00 -11.60 -22.74
N ALA A 443 -2.01 -11.82 -21.43
CA ALA A 443 -0.80 -11.85 -20.61
C ALA A 443 0.16 -12.96 -21.04
N HIS A 444 -0.34 -14.18 -21.25
CA HIS A 444 0.46 -15.33 -21.71
C HIS A 444 1.11 -15.05 -23.06
N SER A 445 0.36 -14.51 -24.02
CA SER A 445 0.87 -14.12 -25.34
C SER A 445 2.02 -13.11 -25.24
N LYS A 446 1.89 -12.10 -24.37
CA LYS A 446 2.91 -11.07 -24.14
C LYS A 446 4.16 -11.65 -23.48
N VAL A 447 4.01 -12.42 -22.40
CA VAL A 447 5.12 -13.04 -21.68
C VAL A 447 5.86 -14.03 -22.57
N HIS A 448 5.14 -14.91 -23.27
CA HIS A 448 5.73 -15.90 -24.17
C HIS A 448 6.49 -15.26 -25.32
N ARG A 449 5.92 -14.23 -25.96
CA ARG A 449 6.60 -13.47 -27.03
C ARG A 449 7.87 -12.79 -26.52
N PHE A 450 7.84 -12.21 -25.33
CA PHE A 450 9.02 -11.61 -24.71
C PHE A 450 10.13 -12.64 -24.45
N LEU A 451 9.78 -13.79 -23.89
CA LEU A 451 10.76 -14.82 -23.56
C LEU A 451 11.36 -15.48 -24.82
N ARG A 452 10.56 -15.73 -25.85
CA ARG A 452 11.00 -16.47 -27.05
C ARG A 452 11.57 -15.61 -28.18
N ARG A 453 11.06 -14.39 -28.40
CA ARG A 453 11.38 -13.60 -29.59
C ARG A 453 11.98 -12.26 -29.21
N GLU A 454 13.11 -11.91 -29.82
CA GLU A 454 13.73 -10.59 -29.62
C GLU A 454 12.81 -9.45 -30.07
N SER A 455 12.02 -9.64 -31.12
CA SER A 455 11.02 -8.65 -31.58
C SER A 455 9.96 -8.32 -30.52
N GLY A 456 9.68 -9.26 -29.61
CA GLY A 456 8.79 -9.07 -28.46
C GLY A 456 9.34 -8.19 -27.35
N ARG A 457 10.65 -7.86 -27.38
CA ARG A 457 11.35 -7.12 -26.33
C ARG A 457 11.53 -5.65 -26.64
N SER A 458 11.23 -5.22 -27.86
CA SER A 458 11.36 -3.84 -28.32
C SER A 458 10.48 -2.85 -27.54
N LYS A 459 10.88 -1.56 -27.47
CA LYS A 459 10.07 -0.48 -26.87
C LYS A 459 8.70 -0.29 -27.54
N THR A 460 8.52 -0.76 -28.78
CA THR A 460 7.22 -0.73 -29.46
C THR A 460 6.33 -1.89 -29.01
N ALA A 461 6.89 -3.09 -28.83
CA ALA A 461 6.14 -4.26 -28.35
C ALA A 461 5.83 -4.20 -26.84
N LEU A 462 6.75 -3.63 -26.07
CA LEU A 462 6.75 -3.54 -24.61
C LEU A 462 7.31 -2.18 -24.18
N PRO A 463 6.46 -1.14 -24.13
CA PRO A 463 6.90 0.23 -23.81
C PRO A 463 7.48 0.36 -22.40
N ASP A 464 6.76 -0.16 -21.40
CA ASP A 464 7.12 -0.04 -19.99
C ASP A 464 7.40 -1.42 -19.36
N PHE A 465 8.56 -1.53 -18.71
CA PHE A 465 9.03 -2.80 -18.16
C PHE A 465 8.33 -3.18 -16.86
N GLY A 466 7.95 -2.20 -16.03
CA GLY A 466 7.24 -2.47 -14.78
C GLY A 466 5.78 -2.85 -15.02
N GLU A 467 5.11 -2.25 -16.01
CA GLU A 467 3.78 -2.71 -16.45
C GLU A 467 3.82 -4.19 -16.90
N PHE A 468 4.89 -4.58 -17.60
CA PHE A 468 5.07 -5.94 -18.07
C PHE A 468 5.32 -6.95 -16.94
N LEU A 469 6.09 -6.59 -15.91
CA LEU A 469 6.39 -7.49 -14.80
C LEU A 469 5.12 -7.96 -14.08
N ILE A 470 4.10 -7.11 -13.97
CA ILE A 470 2.81 -7.46 -13.35
C ILE A 470 2.13 -8.63 -14.08
N LEU A 471 2.34 -8.79 -15.39
CA LEU A 471 1.74 -9.86 -16.18
C LEU A 471 2.18 -11.25 -15.73
N PHE A 472 3.36 -11.38 -15.11
CA PHE A 472 3.81 -12.68 -14.59
C PHE A 472 2.90 -13.21 -13.49
N ALA A 473 2.17 -12.34 -12.76
CA ALA A 473 1.16 -12.78 -11.80
C ALA A 473 0.04 -13.59 -12.45
N LEU A 474 -0.22 -13.39 -13.75
CA LEU A 474 -1.31 -14.01 -14.50
C LEU A 474 -0.87 -15.24 -15.32
N VAL A 475 0.43 -15.54 -15.36
CA VAL A 475 1.00 -16.56 -16.24
C VAL A 475 1.66 -17.67 -15.41
N PRO A 476 1.00 -18.82 -15.22
CA PRO A 476 1.58 -19.93 -14.48
C PRO A 476 2.72 -20.61 -15.26
N GLY A 477 3.57 -21.32 -14.52
CA GLY A 477 4.58 -22.22 -15.12
C GLY A 477 5.82 -21.52 -15.68
N VAL A 478 6.02 -20.23 -15.38
CA VAL A 478 7.27 -19.52 -15.68
C VAL A 478 8.01 -19.27 -14.37
N SER A 479 9.21 -19.81 -14.23
CA SER A 479 10.05 -19.59 -13.05
C SER A 479 10.72 -18.21 -13.10
N TRP A 480 11.05 -17.65 -11.94
CA TRP A 480 11.81 -16.40 -11.86
C TRP A 480 13.20 -16.56 -12.48
N THR A 481 13.84 -17.69 -12.27
CA THR A 481 15.16 -18.00 -12.83
C THR A 481 15.11 -18.01 -14.36
N ASP A 482 14.09 -18.61 -14.98
CA ASP A 482 13.91 -18.62 -16.44
C ASP A 482 13.64 -17.22 -17.02
N ALA A 483 12.88 -16.39 -16.31
CA ALA A 483 12.53 -15.05 -16.77
C ALA A 483 13.69 -14.06 -16.59
N SER A 484 14.38 -14.13 -15.45
CA SER A 484 15.35 -13.12 -14.99
C SER A 484 16.50 -12.88 -15.98
N CYS A 485 17.04 -13.92 -16.61
CA CYS A 485 18.15 -13.76 -17.55
C CYS A 485 17.77 -12.88 -18.75
N VAL A 486 16.60 -13.11 -19.34
CA VAL A 486 16.11 -12.31 -20.47
C VAL A 486 15.72 -10.91 -20.01
N LEU A 487 15.11 -10.82 -18.84
CA LEU A 487 14.68 -9.55 -18.25
C LEU A 487 15.88 -8.63 -18.00
N ILE A 488 16.92 -9.12 -17.33
CA ILE A 488 18.13 -8.35 -17.00
C ILE A 488 18.87 -7.93 -18.27
N LYS A 489 19.05 -8.81 -19.25
CA LYS A 489 19.69 -8.47 -20.54
C LYS A 489 18.98 -7.31 -21.23
N GLU A 490 17.65 -7.37 -21.31
CA GLU A 490 16.85 -6.30 -21.93
C GLU A 490 16.85 -5.01 -21.08
N LEU A 491 16.81 -5.13 -19.75
CA LEU A 491 16.90 -3.99 -18.82
C LEU A 491 18.22 -3.23 -18.99
N LEU A 492 19.34 -3.94 -19.04
CA LEU A 492 20.67 -3.34 -19.25
C LEU A 492 20.74 -2.60 -20.59
N ALA A 493 20.20 -3.19 -21.66
CA ALA A 493 20.14 -2.54 -22.97
C ALA A 493 19.28 -1.26 -22.94
N ARG A 494 18.15 -1.27 -22.24
CA ARG A 494 17.28 -0.08 -22.07
C ARG A 494 17.95 1.00 -21.22
N ASN A 495 18.69 0.62 -20.19
CA ASN A 495 19.39 1.54 -19.29
C ASN A 495 20.63 2.18 -19.92
N ALA A 496 21.22 1.57 -20.95
CA ALA A 496 22.42 2.09 -21.60
C ALA A 496 22.29 3.56 -22.04
N TYR A 497 21.11 4.03 -22.47
CA TYR A 497 20.89 5.45 -22.77
C TYR A 497 21.23 6.36 -21.57
N TRP A 498 20.69 6.04 -20.39
CA TRP A 498 20.92 6.82 -19.16
C TRP A 498 22.37 6.73 -18.71
N THR A 499 22.93 5.51 -18.75
CA THR A 499 24.34 5.27 -18.42
C THR A 499 25.28 6.08 -19.32
N LEU A 500 25.10 6.05 -20.64
CA LEU A 500 25.96 6.75 -21.60
C LEU A 500 25.78 8.27 -21.56
N THR A 501 24.58 8.75 -21.23
CA THR A 501 24.35 10.17 -21.01
C THR A 501 25.16 10.70 -19.82
N LYS A 502 25.30 9.90 -18.75
CA LYS A 502 26.10 10.23 -17.58
C LYS A 502 27.60 9.96 -17.79
N PHE A 503 27.94 8.89 -18.50
CA PHE A 503 29.30 8.41 -18.71
C PHE A 503 29.56 8.09 -20.21
N PRO A 504 29.77 9.10 -21.07
CA PRO A 504 29.89 8.93 -22.51
C PRO A 504 31.04 8.01 -22.96
N HIS A 505 32.14 7.97 -22.21
CA HIS A 505 33.31 7.13 -22.49
C HIS A 505 33.04 5.63 -22.38
N LEU A 506 31.91 5.21 -21.79
CA LEU A 506 31.48 3.80 -21.78
C LEU A 506 30.94 3.33 -23.15
N ALA A 507 30.73 4.23 -24.10
CA ALA A 507 30.37 3.85 -25.48
C ALA A 507 31.57 3.30 -26.27
N TYR A 508 32.80 3.53 -25.81
CA TYR A 508 34.00 2.87 -26.34
C TYR A 508 33.96 1.37 -25.99
N MET A 509 34.36 0.49 -26.91
CA MET A 509 34.38 -0.97 -26.69
C MET A 509 35.80 -1.45 -26.43
N GLU A 510 36.15 -1.61 -25.15
CA GLU A 510 37.46 -2.09 -24.72
C GLU A 510 37.60 -3.62 -24.82
N GLY A 511 38.81 -4.07 -25.13
CA GLY A 511 39.14 -5.50 -25.25
C GLY A 511 39.25 -6.21 -23.90
N GLN A 512 39.93 -5.59 -22.92
CA GLN A 512 40.11 -6.15 -21.58
C GLN A 512 38.91 -5.95 -20.65
N VAL A 513 38.92 -6.64 -19.50
CA VAL A 513 37.97 -6.43 -18.40
C VAL A 513 38.16 -5.04 -17.80
N SER A 514 37.06 -4.30 -17.57
CA SER A 514 37.12 -2.97 -16.96
C SER A 514 36.24 -2.88 -15.72
N MET A 515 36.89 -2.66 -14.57
CA MET A 515 36.20 -2.36 -13.32
C MET A 515 35.50 -1.01 -13.37
N LEU A 516 36.05 -0.05 -14.12
CA LEU A 516 35.45 1.25 -14.33
C LEU A 516 34.09 1.13 -15.05
N ARG A 517 34.00 0.29 -16.10
CA ARG A 517 32.72 -0.01 -16.77
C ARG A 517 31.71 -0.61 -15.80
N ILE A 518 32.12 -1.61 -15.02
CA ILE A 518 31.23 -2.30 -14.08
C ILE A 518 30.64 -1.31 -13.07
N ARG A 519 31.49 -0.51 -12.44
CA ARG A 519 31.09 0.49 -11.43
C ARG A 519 30.21 1.60 -12.03
N GLN A 520 30.63 2.22 -13.12
CA GLN A 520 29.89 3.37 -13.66
C GLN A 520 28.60 2.95 -14.38
N THR A 521 28.53 1.73 -14.93
CA THR A 521 27.26 1.22 -15.46
C THR A 521 26.25 0.97 -14.34
N PHE A 522 26.70 0.47 -13.19
CA PHE A 522 25.87 0.37 -11.99
C PHE A 522 25.36 1.75 -11.55
N GLU A 523 26.26 2.71 -11.34
CA GLU A 523 25.93 4.08 -10.92
C GLU A 523 25.00 4.81 -11.92
N GLY A 524 25.11 4.51 -13.22
CA GLY A 524 24.27 5.09 -14.27
C GLY A 524 22.90 4.41 -14.41
N GLY A 525 22.78 3.15 -14.02
CA GLY A 525 21.55 2.34 -14.16
C GLY A 525 20.76 2.15 -12.87
N LEU A 526 21.24 2.68 -11.74
CA LEU A 526 20.75 2.37 -10.40
C LEU A 526 19.25 2.60 -10.20
N THR A 527 18.70 3.71 -10.70
CA THR A 527 17.26 4.01 -10.59
C THR A 527 16.40 2.92 -11.26
N GLY A 528 16.75 2.50 -12.47
CA GLY A 528 16.04 1.45 -13.19
C GLY A 528 16.19 0.08 -12.54
N LEU A 529 17.38 -0.23 -12.01
CA LEU A 529 17.64 -1.46 -11.27
C LEU A 529 16.78 -1.53 -10.00
N ARG A 530 16.74 -0.46 -9.20
CA ARG A 530 15.96 -0.38 -7.96
C ARG A 530 14.46 -0.63 -8.18
N LEU A 531 13.88 -0.09 -9.27
CA LEU A 531 12.47 -0.35 -9.62
C LEU A 531 12.22 -1.83 -9.92
N VAL A 532 13.11 -2.47 -10.68
CA VAL A 532 12.99 -3.89 -11.01
C VAL A 532 13.23 -4.77 -9.78
N LEU A 533 14.21 -4.44 -8.94
CA LEU A 533 14.46 -5.14 -7.66
C LEU A 533 13.17 -5.20 -6.82
N PHE A 534 12.50 -4.06 -6.67
CA PHE A 534 11.29 -3.97 -5.87
C PHE A 534 10.15 -4.83 -6.45
N GLN A 535 9.88 -4.69 -7.75
CA GLN A 535 8.80 -5.47 -8.38
C GLN A 535 9.11 -6.97 -8.43
N ALA A 536 10.35 -7.34 -8.71
CA ALA A 536 10.78 -8.74 -8.71
C ALA A 536 10.61 -9.36 -7.33
N TYR A 537 11.03 -8.67 -6.27
CA TYR A 537 10.82 -9.14 -4.89
C TYR A 537 9.35 -9.33 -4.57
N PHE A 538 8.52 -8.35 -4.93
CA PHE A 538 7.08 -8.39 -4.71
C PHE A 538 6.42 -9.61 -5.38
N LEU A 539 6.71 -9.82 -6.67
CA LEU A 539 6.22 -10.97 -7.42
C LEU A 539 6.77 -12.29 -6.87
N ARG A 540 8.02 -12.32 -6.40
CA ARG A 540 8.57 -13.52 -5.75
C ARG A 540 7.82 -13.90 -4.48
N LYS A 541 7.46 -12.91 -3.67
CA LYS A 541 6.75 -13.12 -2.40
C LYS A 541 5.28 -13.49 -2.57
N LEU A 542 4.64 -13.03 -3.64
CA LEU A 542 3.20 -13.22 -3.84
C LEU A 542 2.85 -14.24 -4.91
N VAL A 543 3.68 -14.39 -5.93
CA VAL A 543 3.44 -15.28 -7.08
C VAL A 543 4.35 -16.50 -7.06
N TRP A 544 5.66 -16.32 -6.83
CA TRP A 544 6.64 -17.43 -6.88
C TRP A 544 6.98 -18.06 -5.51
N ARG A 545 5.99 -18.18 -4.60
CA ARG A 545 6.20 -18.63 -3.21
C ARG A 545 6.94 -19.97 -3.04
N ASP A 546 6.85 -20.89 -4.00
CA ASP A 546 7.23 -22.30 -3.82
C ASP A 546 8.53 -22.76 -4.53
N GLU A 547 9.38 -21.85 -5.03
CA GLU A 547 10.62 -22.27 -5.71
C GLU A 547 11.66 -22.93 -4.78
N LYS A 548 11.60 -22.69 -3.45
CA LYS A 548 12.55 -23.29 -2.50
C LYS A 548 12.15 -24.67 -1.97
N GLN A 549 10.88 -25.07 -2.07
CA GLN A 549 10.43 -26.38 -1.57
C GLN A 549 10.66 -27.51 -2.60
N LYS A 550 10.57 -27.21 -3.90
CA LYS A 550 10.66 -28.25 -4.96
C LYS A 550 12.08 -28.74 -5.26
N THR A 551 13.11 -28.06 -4.78
CA THR A 551 14.51 -28.48 -5.01
C THR A 551 14.99 -29.58 -4.07
N HIS A 552 14.23 -29.93 -3.01
CA HIS A 552 14.59 -31.04 -2.12
C HIS A 552 13.89 -32.37 -2.47
N ASP A 553 12.77 -32.35 -3.21
CA ASP A 553 11.99 -33.56 -3.51
C ASP A 553 12.29 -34.19 -4.90
N ILE A 554 13.27 -33.66 -5.64
CA ILE A 554 13.75 -34.23 -6.93
C ILE A 554 15.21 -34.72 -6.79
N ALA A 555 15.63 -35.09 -5.58
CA ALA A 555 16.96 -35.66 -5.31
C ALA A 555 16.96 -37.20 -5.25
N THR A 556 15.90 -37.86 -5.72
CA THR A 556 15.84 -39.33 -5.84
C THR A 556 15.18 -39.74 -7.15
N ASN A 557 15.96 -39.69 -8.24
CA ASN A 557 15.98 -40.72 -9.29
C ASN A 557 17.04 -40.33 -10.33
N ASP A 558 18.07 -41.16 -10.38
CA ASP A 558 19.28 -41.04 -11.17
C ASP A 558 19.03 -40.99 -12.68
N VAL A 559 19.79 -40.13 -13.35
CA VAL A 559 20.59 -40.53 -14.52
C VAL A 559 21.91 -39.78 -14.44
N GLU A 560 22.94 -40.46 -13.93
CA GLU A 560 24.33 -40.03 -14.13
C GLU A 560 24.63 -40.07 -15.64
N VAL A 561 24.88 -38.91 -16.22
CA VAL A 561 25.55 -38.80 -17.52
C VAL A 561 26.86 -38.08 -17.29
N ASN A 562 27.94 -38.86 -17.19
CA ASN A 562 29.31 -38.38 -17.28
C ASN A 562 29.52 -37.72 -18.65
N VAL A 563 29.73 -36.40 -18.66
CA VAL A 563 30.39 -35.72 -19.77
C VAL A 563 31.46 -34.82 -19.18
N ALA A 564 32.72 -35.21 -19.34
CA ALA A 564 33.86 -34.34 -19.13
C ALA A 564 33.85 -33.26 -20.22
N VAL A 565 33.71 -32.00 -19.83
CA VAL A 565 33.95 -30.83 -20.69
C VAL A 565 34.68 -29.79 -19.86
N GLU A 566 35.76 -29.29 -20.45
CA GLU A 566 36.77 -28.38 -19.90
C GLU A 566 36.17 -27.14 -19.21
N ASP A 567 36.78 -26.80 -18.09
CA ASP A 567 36.57 -25.59 -17.31
C ASP A 567 36.89 -24.36 -18.18
N ASP A 568 35.89 -23.52 -18.48
CA ASP A 568 36.04 -22.05 -18.59
C ASP A 568 34.73 -21.28 -18.94
N ASP A 569 33.63 -21.92 -19.34
CA ASP A 569 32.41 -21.19 -19.77
C ASP A 569 31.19 -21.22 -18.81
N GLU A 570 31.01 -20.06 -18.16
CA GLU A 570 29.83 -19.32 -17.67
C GLU A 570 28.51 -20.04 -17.29
N GLY A 571 28.12 -19.91 -16.01
CA GLY A 571 26.80 -20.31 -15.48
C GLY A 571 25.58 -19.67 -16.16
N TRP A 572 25.73 -18.49 -16.78
CA TRP A 572 24.68 -17.85 -17.57
C TRP A 572 24.41 -18.57 -18.90
N GLU A 573 25.46 -19.07 -19.55
CA GLU A 573 25.33 -19.88 -20.76
C GLU A 573 24.74 -21.25 -20.43
N LYS A 574 25.11 -21.84 -19.28
CA LYS A 574 24.52 -23.08 -18.75
C LYS A 574 23.01 -22.97 -18.50
N VAL A 575 22.50 -21.84 -17.98
CA VAL A 575 21.04 -21.59 -17.85
C VAL A 575 20.37 -21.46 -19.23
N THR A 576 20.98 -20.73 -20.17
CA THR A 576 20.45 -20.65 -21.54
C THR A 576 20.54 -21.97 -22.33
N ALA A 577 21.51 -22.82 -22.01
CA ALA A 577 21.71 -24.15 -22.60
C ALA A 577 20.77 -25.20 -21.98
N ARG A 578 20.50 -25.15 -20.66
CA ARG A 578 19.42 -25.91 -20.01
C ARG A 578 18.08 -25.62 -20.67
N ARG A 579 17.86 -24.36 -21.06
CA ARG A 579 16.66 -23.89 -21.77
C ARG A 579 16.47 -24.52 -23.16
N LYS A 580 17.55 -24.87 -23.87
CA LYS A 580 17.47 -25.62 -25.14
C LYS A 580 17.02 -27.08 -24.93
N LYS A 581 17.11 -27.62 -23.70
CA LYS A 581 16.67 -28.98 -23.34
C LYS A 581 15.26 -29.03 -22.74
N THR A 582 14.76 -27.96 -22.12
CA THR A 582 13.45 -27.89 -21.43
C THR A 582 12.37 -27.12 -22.22
N ASP A 583 12.34 -27.27 -23.54
CA ASP A 583 11.68 -26.41 -24.55
C ASP A 583 10.16 -26.15 -24.43
N ALA A 584 9.51 -26.55 -23.35
CA ALA A 584 8.11 -26.27 -23.08
C ALA A 584 7.95 -25.28 -21.91
N ILE A 585 8.09 -23.97 -22.17
CA ILE A 585 7.15 -23.04 -21.51
C ILE A 585 5.77 -23.61 -21.85
N PRO A 586 4.96 -24.02 -20.86
CA PRO A 586 3.74 -24.71 -21.16
C PRO A 586 2.86 -23.89 -22.11
N SER A 587 2.29 -24.57 -23.10
CA SER A 587 1.20 -23.99 -23.88
C SER A 587 0.12 -23.52 -22.92
N TYR A 588 -0.60 -22.45 -23.27
CA TYR A 588 -1.73 -21.99 -22.48
C TYR A 588 -2.69 -23.17 -22.22
N LYS A 589 -2.96 -23.44 -20.94
CA LYS A 589 -3.92 -24.46 -20.48
C LYS A 589 -4.84 -23.79 -19.49
N ALA A 590 -6.12 -23.65 -19.86
CA ALA A 590 -7.13 -22.96 -19.06
C ALA A 590 -7.21 -23.52 -17.64
N ASP A 591 -7.14 -24.84 -17.49
CA ASP A 591 -7.20 -25.51 -16.16
C ASP A 591 -6.02 -25.12 -15.26
N TRP A 592 -4.82 -25.01 -15.81
CA TRP A 592 -3.63 -24.62 -15.02
C TRP A 592 -3.69 -23.16 -14.60
N VAL A 593 -4.17 -22.30 -15.49
CA VAL A 593 -4.40 -20.88 -15.19
C VAL A 593 -5.46 -20.73 -14.10
N LYS A 594 -6.54 -21.48 -14.18
CA LYS A 594 -7.60 -21.48 -13.17
C LYS A 594 -7.06 -21.87 -11.80
N VAL A 595 -6.36 -23.00 -11.70
CA VAL A 595 -5.75 -23.45 -10.42
C VAL A 595 -4.77 -22.41 -9.87
N HIS A 596 -3.95 -21.81 -10.73
CA HIS A 596 -3.02 -20.75 -10.33
C HIS A 596 -3.72 -19.51 -9.78
N LEU A 597 -4.75 -19.02 -10.48
CA LEU A 597 -5.53 -17.87 -10.02
C LEU A 597 -6.30 -18.18 -8.74
N ASP A 598 -6.89 -19.37 -8.62
CA ASP A 598 -7.61 -19.82 -7.42
C ASP A 598 -6.67 -19.85 -6.21
N ASN A 599 -5.43 -20.31 -6.37
CA ASN A 599 -4.42 -20.28 -5.31
C ASN A 599 -4.08 -18.85 -4.87
N LEU A 600 -3.80 -17.94 -5.80
CA LEU A 600 -3.50 -16.54 -5.50
C LEU A 600 -4.69 -15.79 -4.89
N LEU A 601 -5.90 -16.04 -5.39
CA LEU A 601 -7.13 -15.48 -4.87
C LEU A 601 -7.44 -16.02 -3.48
N SER A 602 -7.22 -17.30 -3.21
CA SER A 602 -7.44 -17.87 -1.87
C SER A 602 -6.56 -17.22 -0.80
N ALA A 603 -5.33 -16.84 -1.15
CA ALA A 603 -4.42 -16.14 -0.26
C ALA A 603 -4.84 -14.68 -0.03
N SER A 604 -5.15 -13.95 -1.10
CA SER A 604 -5.51 -12.52 -1.03
C SER A 604 -6.93 -12.26 -0.53
N ALA A 605 -7.87 -13.19 -0.74
CA ALA A 605 -9.25 -13.07 -0.26
C ALA A 605 -9.37 -13.14 1.27
N LYS A 606 -8.45 -13.87 1.94
CA LYS A 606 -8.40 -13.92 3.42
C LYS A 606 -8.21 -12.55 4.05
N THR A 607 -7.58 -11.64 3.33
CA THR A 607 -7.32 -10.26 3.74
C THR A 607 -8.11 -9.25 2.91
N TYR A 608 -9.17 -9.65 2.21
CA TYR A 608 -10.00 -8.75 1.39
C TYR A 608 -9.21 -7.94 0.35
N GLY A 609 -8.08 -8.48 -0.12
CA GLY A 609 -7.13 -7.80 -1.02
C GLY A 609 -6.14 -6.85 -0.33
N PHE A 610 -6.17 -6.70 1.00
CA PHE A 610 -5.22 -5.87 1.75
C PHE A 610 -3.95 -6.65 2.12
N PRO A 611 -2.80 -5.99 2.30
CA PRO A 611 -1.58 -6.65 2.77
C PRO A 611 -1.71 -7.11 4.22
N THR A 612 -1.03 -8.20 4.57
CA THR A 612 -0.81 -8.54 5.98
C THR A 612 0.20 -7.59 6.61
N ALA A 613 0.12 -7.40 7.93
CA ALA A 613 1.10 -6.59 8.67
C ALA A 613 2.54 -7.12 8.48
N GLU A 614 2.70 -8.45 8.39
CA GLU A 614 3.97 -9.10 8.09
C GLU A 614 4.49 -8.71 6.69
N LEU A 615 3.66 -8.82 5.65
CA LEU A 615 4.04 -8.44 4.28
C LEU A 615 4.42 -6.95 4.20
N ALA A 616 3.68 -6.08 4.90
CA ALA A 616 3.98 -4.66 4.98
C ALA A 616 5.34 -4.38 5.64
N SER A 617 5.63 -5.06 6.76
CA SER A 617 6.91 -4.94 7.46
C SER A 617 8.09 -5.47 6.62
N GLU A 618 7.93 -6.64 6.00
CA GLU A 618 8.94 -7.23 5.12
C GLU A 618 9.27 -6.32 3.93
N LEU A 619 8.25 -5.77 3.27
CA LEU A 619 8.45 -4.88 2.13
C LEU A 619 9.09 -3.55 2.51
N ALA A 620 8.71 -2.96 3.64
CA ALA A 620 9.37 -1.75 4.16
C ALA A 620 10.84 -2.01 4.49
N SER A 621 11.15 -3.19 5.05
CA SER A 621 12.53 -3.63 5.26
C SER A 621 13.28 -3.78 3.94
N HIS A 622 12.68 -4.45 2.96
CA HIS A 622 13.32 -4.72 1.66
C HIS A 622 13.50 -3.45 0.82
N ALA A 623 12.55 -2.52 0.85
CA ALA A 623 12.67 -1.21 0.19
C ALA A 623 13.91 -0.45 0.68
N ARG A 624 14.16 -0.46 2.00
CA ARG A 624 15.36 0.14 2.59
C ARG A 624 16.65 -0.56 2.13
N GLN A 625 16.66 -1.89 2.05
CA GLN A 625 17.79 -2.63 1.51
C GLN A 625 18.07 -2.26 0.06
N ILE A 626 17.04 -2.16 -0.79
CA ILE A 626 17.16 -1.77 -2.20
C ILE A 626 17.79 -0.37 -2.36
N LEU A 627 17.45 0.57 -1.48
CA LEU A 627 18.09 1.89 -1.50
C LEU A 627 19.55 1.86 -1.08
N GLN A 628 19.93 0.94 -0.20
CA GLN A 628 21.31 0.84 0.29
C GLN A 628 22.26 0.09 -0.65
N VAL A 629 21.75 -0.47 -1.75
CA VAL A 629 22.56 -1.26 -2.71
C VAL A 629 23.68 -0.44 -3.32
N ARG A 630 24.91 -0.98 -3.29
CA ARG A 630 26.15 -0.33 -3.77
C ARG A 630 26.94 -1.16 -4.79
N SER A 631 26.58 -2.42 -5.00
CA SER A 631 27.33 -3.33 -5.88
C SER A 631 26.41 -4.23 -6.72
N TRP A 632 26.96 -4.80 -7.80
CA TRP A 632 26.24 -5.79 -8.61
C TRP A 632 25.98 -7.09 -7.85
N GLU A 633 26.90 -7.51 -6.99
CA GLU A 633 26.75 -8.71 -6.16
C GLU A 633 25.52 -8.61 -5.24
N GLU A 634 25.33 -7.44 -4.61
CA GLU A 634 24.14 -7.14 -3.82
C GLU A 634 22.86 -7.14 -4.68
N VAL A 635 22.90 -6.62 -5.92
CA VAL A 635 21.77 -6.69 -6.86
C VAL A 635 21.38 -8.15 -7.13
N PHE A 636 22.34 -9.00 -7.47
CA PHE A 636 22.08 -10.42 -7.73
C PHE A 636 21.57 -11.13 -6.47
N THR A 637 22.10 -10.79 -5.30
CA THR A 637 21.64 -11.33 -4.01
C THR A 637 20.20 -10.94 -3.71
N LEU A 638 19.81 -9.67 -3.91
CA LEU A 638 18.42 -9.23 -3.67
C LEU A 638 17.44 -9.81 -4.67
N LEU A 639 17.88 -10.12 -5.90
CA LEU A 639 17.09 -10.89 -6.87
C LEU A 639 17.03 -12.39 -6.55
N SER A 640 17.77 -12.84 -5.53
CA SER A 640 18.04 -14.25 -5.21
C SER A 640 18.56 -15.04 -6.40
N LEU A 641 19.55 -14.47 -7.07
CA LEU A 641 20.27 -15.00 -8.21
C LEU A 641 21.78 -15.07 -7.90
N GLN A 642 22.16 -15.17 -6.63
CA GLN A 642 23.57 -15.19 -6.22
C GLN A 642 24.33 -16.37 -6.84
N ASP A 643 23.69 -17.54 -6.99
CA ASP A 643 24.30 -18.72 -7.64
C ASP A 643 24.44 -18.55 -9.16
N LEU A 644 23.77 -17.53 -9.71
CA LEU A 644 23.84 -17.13 -11.12
C LEU A 644 24.57 -15.80 -11.29
N ALA A 645 25.27 -15.30 -10.25
CA ALA A 645 26.03 -14.07 -10.37
C ALA A 645 27.15 -14.26 -11.40
N PRO A 646 27.25 -13.38 -12.42
CA PRO A 646 28.32 -13.47 -13.41
C PRO A 646 29.68 -13.16 -12.78
N THR A 647 30.73 -13.82 -13.26
CA THR A 647 32.11 -13.43 -12.93
C THR A 647 32.38 -12.00 -13.42
N THR A 648 33.43 -11.37 -12.91
CA THR A 648 33.83 -10.01 -13.32
C THR A 648 34.01 -9.89 -14.84
N THR A 649 34.62 -10.90 -15.46
CA THR A 649 34.81 -10.98 -16.92
C THR A 649 33.47 -11.07 -17.66
N ALA A 650 32.62 -12.01 -17.24
CA ALA A 650 31.29 -12.22 -17.81
C ALA A 650 30.42 -10.96 -17.69
N LEU A 651 30.44 -10.30 -16.53
CA LEU A 651 29.72 -9.06 -16.28
C LEU A 651 30.22 -7.93 -17.18
N SER A 652 31.54 -7.73 -17.28
CA SER A 652 32.12 -6.74 -18.19
C SER A 652 31.67 -6.97 -19.63
N ASN A 653 31.68 -8.22 -20.11
CA ASN A 653 31.23 -8.60 -21.45
C ASN A 653 29.72 -8.40 -21.65
N LEU A 654 28.91 -8.75 -20.65
CA LEU A 654 27.47 -8.53 -20.65
C LEU A 654 27.13 -7.03 -20.77
N LEU A 655 27.84 -6.17 -20.03
CA LEU A 655 27.63 -4.72 -20.09
C LEU A 655 28.05 -4.12 -21.44
N LYS A 656 29.13 -4.63 -22.06
CA LYS A 656 29.50 -4.27 -23.45
C LYS A 656 28.42 -4.71 -24.45
N SER A 657 27.94 -5.94 -24.32
CA SER A 657 26.87 -6.49 -25.16
C SER A 657 25.56 -5.70 -25.00
N ALA A 658 25.22 -5.24 -23.79
CA ALA A 658 24.06 -4.40 -23.54
C ALA A 658 24.12 -3.06 -24.29
N VAL A 659 25.29 -2.41 -24.33
CA VAL A 659 25.48 -1.19 -25.13
C VAL A 659 25.31 -1.49 -26.61
N ASN A 660 25.92 -2.55 -27.13
CA ASN A 660 25.77 -2.94 -28.53
C ASN A 660 24.30 -3.25 -28.89
N SER A 661 23.60 -4.01 -28.05
CA SER A 661 22.17 -4.33 -28.23
C SER A 661 21.31 -3.06 -28.19
N SER A 662 21.63 -2.13 -27.28
CA SER A 662 20.96 -0.84 -27.18
C SER A 662 21.11 0.00 -28.46
N ALA A 663 22.31 0.02 -29.05
CA ALA A 663 22.58 0.70 -30.32
C ALA A 663 21.82 0.03 -31.48
N ALA A 664 21.87 -1.30 -31.58
CA ALA A 664 21.17 -2.06 -32.61
C ALA A 664 19.65 -1.89 -32.57
N LYS A 665 19.09 -1.76 -31.35
CA LYS A 665 17.65 -1.51 -31.12
C LYS A 665 17.26 -0.03 -31.19
N TYR A 666 18.22 0.87 -31.45
CA TYR A 666 18.01 2.32 -31.47
C TYR A 666 17.45 2.88 -30.15
N TYR A 667 17.83 2.27 -29.02
CA TYR A 667 17.52 2.81 -27.71
C TYR A 667 18.39 4.02 -27.35
N HIS A 668 19.55 4.14 -28.00
CA HIS A 668 20.40 5.32 -28.00
C HIS A 668 21.06 5.47 -29.39
N ILE A 669 21.60 6.65 -29.66
CA ILE A 669 22.46 6.91 -30.81
C ILE A 669 23.76 7.53 -30.30
N CYS A 670 24.91 6.92 -30.59
CA CYS A 670 26.19 7.48 -30.20
C CYS A 670 26.51 8.73 -31.06
N PRO A 671 26.72 9.92 -30.44
CA PRO A 671 27.02 11.16 -31.16
C PRO A 671 28.54 11.41 -31.31
N TYR A 672 29.37 10.45 -30.90
CA TYR A 672 30.83 10.54 -30.93
C TYR A 672 31.39 9.55 -31.96
N SER A 673 32.45 9.97 -32.64
CA SER A 673 33.28 9.07 -33.47
C SER A 673 34.10 8.12 -32.59
N GLN A 674 34.60 7.02 -33.18
CA GLN A 674 35.47 6.09 -32.45
C GLN A 674 36.74 6.75 -31.91
N ASP A 675 37.31 7.72 -32.64
CA ASP A 675 38.46 8.50 -32.17
C ASP A 675 38.11 9.38 -30.97
N GLU A 676 36.97 10.08 -31.00
CA GLU A 676 36.51 10.88 -29.86
C GLU A 676 36.24 10.01 -28.63
N LEU A 677 35.59 8.85 -28.81
CA LEU A 677 35.36 7.87 -27.75
C LEU A 677 36.67 7.33 -27.16
N TRP A 678 37.67 7.09 -28.00
CA TRP A 678 39.00 6.65 -27.55
C TRP A 678 39.63 7.69 -26.62
N PHE A 679 39.60 8.99 -26.96
CA PHE A 679 40.14 10.04 -26.09
C PHE A 679 39.35 10.18 -24.79
N LEU A 680 38.01 10.12 -24.86
CA LEU A 680 37.15 10.17 -23.68
C LEU A 680 37.44 8.99 -22.74
N ARG A 681 37.68 7.79 -23.27
CA ARG A 681 38.03 6.61 -22.47
C ARG A 681 39.46 6.65 -21.97
N TYR A 682 40.42 7.06 -22.79
CA TYR A 682 41.83 7.17 -22.40
C TYR A 682 42.01 8.14 -21.21
N ALA A 683 41.23 9.22 -21.15
CA ALA A 683 41.26 10.17 -20.03
C ALA A 683 40.79 9.56 -18.69
N GLN A 684 40.03 8.47 -18.71
CA GLN A 684 39.47 7.81 -17.52
C GLN A 684 40.23 6.51 -17.18
N GLU A 685 40.62 5.74 -18.20
CA GLU A 685 41.30 4.45 -18.06
C GLU A 685 42.31 4.26 -19.22
N PRO A 686 43.51 4.85 -19.12
CA PRO A 686 44.51 4.84 -20.21
C PRO A 686 44.88 3.42 -20.67
N ALA A 687 45.01 2.50 -19.71
CA ALA A 687 45.37 1.10 -19.96
C ALA A 687 44.35 0.37 -20.84
N ALA A 688 43.08 0.80 -20.86
CA ALA A 688 42.04 0.14 -21.65
C ALA A 688 42.08 0.51 -23.14
N CYS A 689 42.68 1.65 -23.48
CA CYS A 689 42.71 2.21 -24.83
C CYS A 689 44.05 1.98 -25.56
N ASN A 690 45.13 1.74 -24.81
CA ASN A 690 46.48 1.72 -25.34
C ASN A 690 47.37 0.70 -24.58
N PRO A 691 47.18 -0.61 -24.82
CA PRO A 691 48.01 -1.63 -24.19
C PRO A 691 49.48 -1.52 -24.60
N ASP A 692 49.75 -1.00 -25.80
CA ASP A 692 51.10 -0.92 -26.40
C ASP A 692 51.85 0.41 -26.10
N GLY A 693 51.23 1.33 -25.34
CA GLY A 693 51.87 2.57 -24.86
C GLY A 693 52.17 3.66 -25.91
N ARG A 694 51.74 3.54 -27.18
CA ARG A 694 52.07 4.53 -28.23
C ARG A 694 51.19 5.79 -28.13
N PRO A 695 51.74 7.01 -27.98
CA PRO A 695 50.93 8.21 -27.80
C PRO A 695 50.17 8.61 -29.07
N ARG A 696 48.86 8.86 -28.95
CA ARG A 696 48.04 9.51 -30.00
C ARG A 696 48.00 11.02 -29.77
N ARG A 697 48.01 11.83 -30.84
CA ARG A 697 47.89 13.30 -30.73
C ARG A 697 46.57 13.67 -30.06
N GLN A 698 46.66 14.32 -28.89
CA GLN A 698 45.49 14.72 -28.12
C GLN A 698 44.59 15.67 -28.92
N ARG A 699 43.29 15.32 -29.03
CA ARG A 699 42.26 16.18 -29.64
C ARG A 699 41.29 16.65 -28.58
N LYS A 700 40.85 17.90 -28.69
CA LYS A 700 39.80 18.46 -27.81
C LYS A 700 38.46 17.83 -28.19
N VAL A 701 37.87 17.03 -27.30
CA VAL A 701 36.54 16.44 -27.48
C VAL A 701 35.50 17.25 -26.71
N TRP A 702 34.44 17.68 -27.39
CA TRP A 702 33.34 18.42 -26.78
C TRP A 702 32.34 17.45 -26.12
N MET A 703 32.26 17.48 -24.79
CA MET A 703 31.29 16.70 -24.01
C MET A 703 29.89 17.33 -24.02
N GLY A 704 28.88 16.57 -23.62
CA GLY A 704 27.49 17.04 -23.51
C GLY A 704 26.62 16.81 -24.75
N ARG A 705 27.13 16.12 -25.78
CA ARG A 705 26.30 15.70 -26.92
C ARG A 705 25.27 14.66 -26.48
N SER A 706 24.04 14.80 -26.96
CA SER A 706 22.91 13.94 -26.58
C SER A 706 23.00 12.55 -27.23
N PHE A 707 22.77 11.51 -26.42
CA PHE A 707 22.59 10.13 -26.89
C PHE A 707 21.13 9.82 -27.30
N TYR A 708 20.24 10.83 -27.26
CA TYR A 708 18.80 10.65 -27.49
C TYR A 708 18.52 10.15 -28.91
N PRO A 709 17.75 9.06 -29.06
CA PRO A 709 17.41 8.52 -30.37
C PRO A 709 16.26 9.32 -30.99
N ASP A 710 16.58 10.49 -31.58
CA ASP A 710 15.60 11.31 -32.29
C ASP A 710 14.88 10.50 -33.41
N PRO A 711 13.54 10.54 -33.49
CA PRO A 711 12.78 9.75 -34.45
C PRO A 711 13.22 9.93 -35.91
N ARG A 712 13.55 11.15 -36.34
CA ARG A 712 13.99 11.41 -37.73
C ARG A 712 15.33 10.72 -38.01
N THR A 713 16.25 10.79 -37.06
CA THR A 713 17.57 10.16 -37.14
C THR A 713 17.46 8.64 -37.14
N VAL A 714 16.56 8.06 -36.33
CA VAL A 714 16.30 6.61 -36.31
C VAL A 714 15.75 6.15 -37.65
N ILE A 715 14.78 6.85 -38.23
CA ILE A 715 14.21 6.52 -39.54
C ILE A 715 15.30 6.52 -40.61
N ARG A 716 16.13 7.57 -40.64
CA ARG A 716 17.24 7.69 -41.59
C ARG A 716 18.22 6.51 -41.46
N ARG A 717 18.70 6.22 -40.25
CA ARG A 717 19.65 5.12 -40.02
C ARG A 717 19.06 3.75 -40.37
N LYS A 718 17.78 3.52 -40.11
CA LYS A 718 17.09 2.29 -40.54
C LYS A 718 17.06 2.16 -42.06
N ALA A 719 16.79 3.25 -42.77
CA ALA A 719 16.80 3.27 -44.23
C ALA A 719 18.22 3.01 -44.78
N ASP A 720 19.25 3.63 -44.19
CA ASP A 720 20.65 3.43 -44.57
C ASP A 720 21.09 1.97 -44.35
N ALA A 721 20.76 1.40 -43.19
CA ALA A 721 21.04 -0.01 -42.87
C ALA A 721 20.31 -0.98 -43.81
N ALA A 722 19.06 -0.67 -44.20
CA ALA A 722 18.31 -1.47 -45.16
C ALA A 722 18.94 -1.42 -46.56
N LYS A 723 19.42 -0.25 -47.01
CA LYS A 723 20.16 -0.11 -48.27
C LYS A 723 21.47 -0.89 -48.25
N GLU A 724 22.21 -0.84 -47.14
CA GLU A 724 23.47 -1.57 -47.00
C GLU A 724 23.24 -3.10 -46.97
N ALA A 725 22.20 -3.55 -46.27
CA ALA A 725 21.80 -4.96 -46.28
C ALA A 725 21.38 -5.44 -47.68
N ALA A 726 20.61 -4.63 -48.42
CA ALA A 726 20.23 -4.92 -49.80
C ALA A 726 21.46 -4.98 -50.74
N ALA A 727 22.42 -4.07 -50.56
CA ALA A 727 23.67 -4.07 -51.32
C ALA A 727 24.52 -5.32 -51.04
N ARG A 728 24.59 -5.78 -49.77
CA ARG A 728 25.28 -7.02 -49.40
C ARG A 728 24.58 -8.27 -49.97
N LEU A 729 23.24 -8.28 -50.01
CA LEU A 729 22.48 -9.37 -50.65
C LEU A 729 22.73 -9.43 -52.16
N ALA A 730 22.79 -8.26 -52.82
CA ALA A 730 23.09 -8.16 -54.25
C ALA A 730 24.52 -8.62 -54.58
N GLN A 731 25.49 -8.44 -53.67
CA GLN A 731 26.87 -8.91 -53.83
C GLN A 731 27.05 -10.42 -53.60
N ASN A 732 26.20 -11.04 -52.78
CA ASN A 732 26.31 -12.47 -52.43
C ASN A 732 25.43 -13.42 -53.27
N THR A 733 24.69 -12.91 -54.27
CA THR A 733 23.87 -13.73 -55.17
C THR A 733 24.21 -13.39 -56.63
N PRO A 734 25.10 -14.14 -57.31
CA PRO A 734 25.39 -13.90 -58.72
C PRO A 734 24.11 -14.13 -59.53
N GLY A 735 23.62 -13.09 -60.20
CA GLY A 735 22.45 -13.13 -61.08
C GLY A 735 21.15 -12.53 -60.53
N TYR A 736 21.10 -11.99 -59.31
CA TYR A 736 19.85 -11.41 -58.75
C TYR A 736 19.67 -9.93 -59.12
N CYS A 737 18.71 -9.62 -60.00
CA CYS A 737 18.39 -8.24 -60.39
C CYS A 737 17.43 -7.58 -59.38
N PRO A 738 17.80 -6.43 -58.77
CA PRO A 738 16.99 -5.77 -57.74
C PRO A 738 15.71 -5.10 -58.28
N ILE A 739 15.53 -5.02 -59.61
CA ILE A 739 14.33 -4.46 -60.25
C ILE A 739 13.25 -5.54 -60.46
N CYS A 740 13.64 -6.78 -60.79
CA CYS A 740 12.70 -7.86 -61.12
C CYS A 740 12.62 -8.99 -60.08
N GLY A 741 13.47 -9.01 -59.06
CA GLY A 741 13.31 -9.89 -57.89
C GLY A 741 13.60 -11.39 -58.14
N GLY A 742 14.45 -11.73 -59.12
CA GLY A 742 14.81 -13.12 -59.44
C GLY A 742 16.12 -13.24 -60.24
N PRO A 743 16.61 -14.48 -60.48
CA PRO A 743 17.82 -14.73 -61.23
C PRO A 743 17.61 -14.41 -62.71
N CYS A 744 18.22 -13.33 -63.20
CA CYS A 744 18.23 -12.98 -64.62
C CYS A 744 19.45 -13.63 -65.28
N GLY A 745 19.21 -14.70 -66.04
CA GLY A 745 20.20 -15.25 -66.97
C GLY A 745 20.17 -14.46 -68.28
N VAL A 746 21.18 -13.61 -68.48
CA VAL A 746 21.80 -13.36 -69.79
C VAL A 746 23.30 -13.31 -69.57
#